data_AF-A0A1E1XB19-F1
#
_entry.id   AF-A0A1E1XB19-F1
#
_cell.length_a   1.000
_cell.length_b   1.000
_cell.length_c   1.000
_cell.angle_alpha   90.00
_cell.angle_beta   90.00
_cell.angle_gamma   90.00
#
_symmetry.space_group_name_H-M   'P 1'
#
loop_
_entity.id
_entity.type
_entity.pdbx_description
1 polymer ?
#
loop_
_entity_poly.entity_id
_entity_poly.type
_entity_poly.pdbx_seq_one_letter_code
_entity_poly.pdbx_strand_id
1 'polypeptide(L)'
;ALPEGFLCPSCLRAFPSADTLQDHYETSHGSGLEVVCPTCRMRLGSEVELESHRARHHAPAAHDTEPAAVEQLQRELEALHASLREERSCSEDLRTEVSRLHGAILNKGDTVEAEMLRSQVRALEEGKALLTSELVLARQQLGSDLQQARMEAAQLKAQVEHMLQTQPEVVEKLSQSVQTETESHVAAQQVCRQDVQVQAGMAEPPVCLVPTDASKEDDTRAAALASLTAEKQTLQLKLEEADRRLGEARTRADKREAQHREALERSDAERRRLLDEVEAGRTERASMATSLEVAKQGLDAAASRAEELEAALALERQRGGSEIQARQTEVDELRSQLTQLSAVEAALRDSAQAAQTQLAEYRTQAEFHAEQAAQLAAQLKECESQLALCREQLATSQREAQASREELVAGRAEKVELAQAVQALHQAKGRLADQLSALELEVGNLRNSQVALEADRAALELQVEQLRKSNSAHEASRAALETQLAEIQQQRDHQASDHQHTLQGLQAELTRALNRAAEACSELEAEQQRSARQEAAVEALREQLASEQANRQAAQTQLDAAQGDKLELEAKLDNALDERRALLDRCLRSESEAETLRTNASDLRRRLDDSLAALHELGRENQLLQMDNAKHHGRKWADDSQVTHCTGCEKLFTVTIRKHHCRNCGNIFCNECSSKNAATASSKKPVRVCENCYSELTK
;
A
#
# COMPACT_ATOMS: atom_id res chain seq x y z
N ALA A 1 58.79 50.44 27.41
CA ALA A 1 59.52 51.37 26.53
C ALA A 1 59.19 51.01 25.08
N LEU A 2 59.16 51.98 24.17
CA LEU A 2 59.23 51.70 22.74
C LEU A 2 60.68 51.27 22.42
N PRO A 3 60.91 50.25 21.57
CA PRO A 3 62.24 49.98 21.06
C PRO A 3 62.60 51.04 20.02
N GLU A 4 63.56 51.91 20.34
CA GLU A 4 64.09 52.91 19.41
C GLU A 4 64.89 52.18 18.31
N GLY A 5 64.42 52.29 17.06
CA GLY A 5 65.00 51.61 15.91
C GLY A 5 64.26 51.94 14.62
N PHE A 6 64.91 51.74 13.48
CA PHE A 6 64.39 52.07 12.16
C PHE A 6 63.48 50.94 11.66
N LEU A 7 62.22 51.24 11.37
CA LEU A 7 61.25 50.26 10.88
C LEU A 7 61.30 50.14 9.36
N CYS A 8 61.38 48.92 8.83
CA CYS A 8 61.26 48.68 7.39
C CYS A 8 59.81 48.94 6.93
N PRO A 9 59.56 49.87 5.97
CA PRO A 9 58.20 50.22 5.56
C PRO A 9 57.46 49.06 4.86
N SER A 10 58.19 48.10 4.29
CA SER A 10 57.61 46.95 3.57
C SER A 10 57.18 45.80 4.49
N CYS A 11 57.86 45.59 5.63
CA CYS A 11 57.68 44.40 6.47
C CYS A 11 57.55 44.68 7.98
N LEU A 12 57.65 45.95 8.40
CA LEU A 12 57.53 46.44 9.78
C LEU A 12 58.48 45.79 10.81
N ARG A 13 59.58 45.15 10.37
CA ARG A 13 60.69 44.76 11.25
C ARG A 13 61.50 45.99 11.66
N ALA A 14 61.96 46.01 12.90
CA ALA A 14 62.83 47.05 13.45
C ALA A 14 64.31 46.68 13.29
N PHE A 15 65.13 47.66 12.91
CA PHE A 15 66.57 47.55 12.67
C PHE A 15 67.34 48.56 13.53
N PRO A 16 68.57 48.22 14.00
CA PRO A 16 69.33 49.05 14.94
C PRO A 16 69.96 50.30 14.30
N SER A 17 70.07 50.38 12.97
CA SER A 17 70.59 51.55 12.25
C SER A 17 69.89 51.76 10.92
N ALA A 18 70.03 52.96 10.34
CA ALA A 18 69.55 53.25 9.00
C ALA A 18 70.28 52.40 7.94
N ASP A 19 71.59 52.17 8.10
CA ASP A 19 72.38 51.38 7.15
C ASP A 19 71.96 49.91 7.14
N THR A 20 71.69 49.32 8.32
CA THR A 20 71.19 47.93 8.43
C THR A 20 69.75 47.77 7.94
N LEU A 21 68.95 48.85 7.94
CA LEU A 21 67.68 48.90 7.23
C LEU A 21 67.90 49.00 5.71
N GLN A 22 68.84 49.83 5.23
CA GLN A 22 69.13 50.00 3.81
C GLN A 22 69.63 48.68 3.20
N ASP A 23 70.59 48.00 3.83
CA ASP A 23 71.06 46.67 3.41
C ASP A 23 69.92 45.66 3.33
N HIS A 24 69.00 45.64 4.31
CA HIS A 24 67.83 44.76 4.25
C HIS A 24 66.88 45.15 3.11
N TYR A 25 66.61 46.44 2.93
CA TYR A 25 65.70 46.92 1.89
C TYR A 25 66.28 46.63 0.50
N GLU A 26 67.58 46.81 0.29
CA GLU A 26 68.24 46.50 -0.98
C GLU A 26 68.36 44.98 -1.21
N THR A 27 68.80 44.18 -0.23
CA THR A 27 68.95 42.72 -0.42
C THR A 27 67.63 41.94 -0.44
N SER A 28 66.58 42.44 0.19
CA SER A 28 65.29 41.71 0.35
C SER A 28 64.15 42.31 -0.47
N HIS A 29 64.28 43.57 -0.92
CA HIS A 29 63.25 44.30 -1.69
C HIS A 29 63.83 45.12 -2.87
N GLY A 30 65.14 45.08 -3.12
CA GLY A 30 65.82 45.90 -4.12
C GLY A 30 66.37 45.09 -5.31
N SER A 31 65.93 45.48 -6.51
CA SER A 31 66.24 44.85 -7.81
C SER A 31 65.75 43.39 -7.98
N GLY A 32 64.99 43.06 -9.02
CA GLY A 32 64.39 43.94 -10.02
C GLY A 32 63.43 43.17 -10.95
N LEU A 33 62.54 43.91 -11.63
CA LEU A 33 61.57 43.38 -12.61
C LEU A 33 60.51 42.40 -12.04
N GLU A 34 59.86 42.76 -10.92
CA GLU A 34 58.61 42.09 -10.52
C GLU A 34 57.48 42.36 -11.53
N VAL A 35 57.08 41.34 -12.27
CA VAL A 35 55.89 41.38 -13.13
C VAL A 35 54.67 40.98 -12.31
N VAL A 36 53.68 41.87 -12.19
CA VAL A 36 52.48 41.64 -11.37
C VAL A 36 51.33 41.14 -12.24
N CYS A 37 50.75 39.99 -11.89
CA CYS A 37 49.59 39.47 -12.61
C CYS A 37 48.37 40.40 -12.40
N PRO A 38 47.76 40.97 -13.47
CA PRO A 38 46.69 41.95 -13.31
C PRO A 38 45.41 41.35 -12.70
N THR A 39 45.18 40.04 -12.85
CA THR A 39 43.97 39.36 -12.35
C THR A 39 44.03 39.07 -10.85
N CYS A 40 45.12 38.46 -10.36
CA CYS A 40 45.25 38.01 -8.96
C CYS A 40 46.21 38.85 -8.11
N ARG A 41 46.94 39.81 -8.72
CA ARG A 41 47.97 40.66 -8.09
C ARG A 41 49.16 39.91 -7.47
N MET A 42 49.35 38.63 -7.81
CA MET A 42 50.55 37.88 -7.47
C MET A 42 51.75 38.44 -8.25
N ARG A 43 52.91 38.57 -7.58
CA ARG A 43 54.16 39.05 -8.18
C ARG A 43 54.99 37.87 -8.67
N LEU A 44 55.66 38.02 -9.80
CA LEU A 44 56.42 37.00 -10.52
C LEU A 44 57.75 37.60 -10.99
N GLY A 45 58.80 36.79 -11.13
CA GLY A 45 60.15 37.24 -11.44
C GLY A 45 60.41 37.49 -12.92
N SER A 46 59.47 37.15 -13.80
CA SER A 46 59.56 37.44 -15.24
C SER A 46 58.20 37.42 -15.94
N GLU A 47 58.15 37.95 -17.16
CA GLU A 47 56.96 37.94 -18.02
C GLU A 47 56.62 36.52 -18.51
N VAL A 48 57.62 35.66 -18.72
CA VAL A 48 57.44 34.24 -19.06
C VAL A 48 56.77 33.46 -17.91
N GLU A 49 57.08 33.80 -16.66
CA GLU A 49 56.35 33.27 -15.50
C GLU A 49 54.90 33.78 -15.44
N LEU A 50 54.64 35.04 -15.83
CA LEU A 50 53.28 35.57 -15.94
C LEU A 50 52.46 34.81 -16.99
N GLU A 51 53.03 34.52 -18.15
CA GLU A 51 52.34 33.73 -19.18
C GLU A 51 52.05 32.30 -18.71
N SER A 52 53.03 31.62 -18.08
CA SER A 52 52.80 30.28 -17.53
C SER A 52 51.80 30.28 -16.37
N HIS A 53 51.76 31.33 -15.55
CA HIS A 53 50.75 31.52 -14.52
C HIS A 53 49.35 31.77 -15.12
N ARG A 54 49.24 32.63 -16.15
CA ARG A 54 47.98 32.84 -16.88
C ARG A 54 47.46 31.55 -17.50
N ALA A 55 48.31 30.81 -18.21
CA ALA A 55 47.93 29.55 -18.86
C ALA A 55 47.45 28.46 -17.89
N ARG A 56 47.94 28.45 -16.63
CA ARG A 56 47.58 27.43 -15.63
C ARG A 56 46.44 27.83 -14.70
N HIS A 57 46.22 29.14 -14.47
CA HIS A 57 45.29 29.63 -13.44
C HIS A 57 44.22 30.60 -13.96
N HIS A 58 44.33 31.11 -15.19
CA HIS A 58 43.45 32.13 -15.76
C HIS A 58 43.09 31.89 -17.24
N ALA A 59 43.30 30.68 -17.76
CA ALA A 59 43.02 30.36 -19.16
C ALA A 59 41.50 30.27 -19.40
N PRO A 60 40.92 31.09 -20.31
CA PRO A 60 39.54 30.91 -20.74
C PRO A 60 39.42 29.68 -21.64
N ALA A 61 38.32 28.94 -21.51
CA ALA A 61 38.00 27.86 -22.44
C ALA A 61 37.62 28.44 -23.81
N ALA A 62 38.18 27.89 -24.89
CA ALA A 62 37.93 28.36 -26.25
C ALA A 62 36.70 27.65 -26.86
N HIS A 63 35.52 28.25 -26.69
CA HIS A 63 34.33 28.02 -27.51
C HIS A 63 33.48 29.30 -27.57
N ASP A 64 32.37 29.27 -28.30
CA ASP A 64 31.60 30.40 -28.86
C ASP A 64 32.33 31.08 -30.05
N THR A 65 31.69 31.32 -31.20
CA THR A 65 30.27 31.70 -31.38
C THR A 65 29.42 30.87 -32.36
N GLU A 66 29.98 29.93 -33.14
CA GLU A 66 29.20 29.19 -34.16
C GLU A 66 28.50 27.89 -33.70
N PRO A 67 29.04 27.05 -32.79
CA PRO A 67 28.41 25.76 -32.45
C PRO A 67 27.00 25.90 -31.83
N ALA A 68 26.81 26.95 -31.02
CA ALA A 68 25.61 27.12 -30.21
C ALA A 68 24.31 27.16 -31.04
N ALA A 69 24.33 27.80 -32.22
CA ALA A 69 23.14 27.89 -33.08
C ALA A 69 22.78 26.55 -33.75
N VAL A 70 23.79 25.76 -34.14
CA VAL A 70 23.57 24.43 -34.74
C VAL A 70 23.10 23.44 -33.68
N GLU A 71 23.73 23.46 -32.50
CA GLU A 71 23.37 22.59 -31.37
C GLU A 71 21.99 22.96 -30.78
N GLN A 72 21.64 24.25 -30.75
CA GLN A 72 20.28 24.73 -30.44
C GLN A 72 19.26 24.15 -31.42
N LEU A 73 19.49 24.27 -32.73
CA LEU A 73 18.59 23.72 -33.76
C LEU A 73 18.50 22.19 -33.71
N GLN A 74 19.59 21.50 -33.35
CA GLN A 74 19.55 20.04 -33.13
C GLN A 74 18.71 19.70 -31.89
N ARG A 75 18.89 20.40 -30.76
CA ARG A 75 18.08 20.21 -29.55
C ARG A 75 16.59 20.51 -29.79
N GLU A 76 16.26 21.54 -30.57
CA GLU A 76 14.87 21.87 -30.96
C GLU A 76 14.27 20.80 -31.89
N LEU A 77 15.05 20.25 -32.83
CA LEU A 77 14.63 19.21 -33.76
C LEU A 77 14.48 17.83 -33.06
N GLU A 78 15.33 17.54 -32.07
CA GLU A 78 15.18 16.37 -31.19
C GLU A 78 13.96 16.49 -30.27
N ALA A 79 13.67 17.68 -29.72
CA ALA A 79 12.45 17.94 -28.96
C ALA A 79 11.19 17.78 -29.81
N LEU A 80 11.17 18.31 -31.04
CA LEU A 80 10.09 18.08 -32.00
C LEU A 80 9.93 16.59 -32.34
N HIS A 81 11.02 15.83 -32.43
CA HIS A 81 10.97 14.38 -32.59
C HIS A 81 10.56 13.62 -31.32
N ALA A 82 10.68 14.19 -30.11
CA ALA A 82 10.13 13.63 -28.88
C ALA A 82 8.61 13.81 -28.84
N SER A 83 8.10 15.04 -28.96
CA SER A 83 6.66 15.30 -28.97
C SER A 83 5.94 14.60 -30.12
N LEU A 84 6.55 14.46 -31.31
CA LEU A 84 5.98 13.67 -32.41
C LEU A 84 5.94 12.15 -32.14
N ARG A 85 6.69 11.63 -31.16
CA ARG A 85 6.56 10.24 -30.67
C ARG A 85 5.50 10.14 -29.57
N GLU A 86 5.45 11.10 -28.65
CA GLU A 86 4.43 11.19 -27.60
C GLU A 86 3.00 11.29 -28.18
N GLU A 87 2.80 12.19 -29.15
CA GLU A 87 1.54 12.31 -29.92
C GLU A 87 1.16 11.02 -30.64
N ARG A 88 2.14 10.23 -31.11
CA ARG A 88 1.87 8.93 -31.76
C ARG A 88 1.44 7.88 -30.74
N SER A 89 2.07 7.82 -29.57
CA SER A 89 1.63 6.95 -28.47
C SER A 89 0.20 7.30 -28.07
N CYS A 90 -0.06 8.56 -27.72
CA CYS A 90 -1.39 9.05 -27.36
C CYS A 90 -2.45 8.72 -28.43
N SER A 91 -2.11 8.82 -29.72
CA SER A 91 -2.96 8.44 -30.85
C SER A 91 -3.21 6.93 -30.99
N GLU A 92 -2.37 6.07 -30.41
CA GLU A 92 -2.48 4.60 -30.37
C GLU A 92 -3.17 4.12 -29.08
N ASP A 93 -2.87 4.75 -27.95
CA ASP A 93 -3.55 4.57 -26.68
C ASP A 93 -5.04 4.94 -26.79
N LEU A 94 -5.36 6.11 -27.37
CA LEU A 94 -6.73 6.54 -27.67
C LEU A 94 -7.44 5.60 -28.66
N ARG A 95 -6.72 5.03 -29.64
CA ARG A 95 -7.26 4.03 -30.57
C ARG A 95 -7.62 2.74 -29.84
N THR A 96 -6.78 2.31 -28.91
CA THR A 96 -6.98 1.11 -28.09
C THR A 96 -8.17 1.29 -27.15
N GLU A 97 -8.27 2.45 -26.49
CA GLU A 97 -9.37 2.77 -25.59
C GLU A 97 -10.72 2.90 -26.31
N VAL A 98 -10.78 3.62 -27.44
CA VAL A 98 -12.01 3.67 -28.28
C VAL A 98 -12.41 2.28 -28.77
N SER A 99 -11.46 1.39 -29.07
CA SER A 99 -11.75 -0.01 -29.43
C SER A 99 -12.30 -0.81 -28.24
N ARG A 100 -11.75 -0.61 -27.03
CA ARG A 100 -12.23 -1.23 -25.78
C ARG A 100 -13.65 -0.79 -25.44
N LEU A 101 -13.96 0.50 -25.58
CA LEU A 101 -15.29 1.07 -25.36
C LEU A 101 -16.32 0.52 -26.36
N HIS A 102 -15.98 0.39 -27.64
CA HIS A 102 -16.83 -0.28 -28.64
C HIS A 102 -17.13 -1.74 -28.27
N GLY A 103 -16.13 -2.50 -27.79
CA GLY A 103 -16.34 -3.86 -27.29
C GLY A 103 -17.27 -3.92 -26.07
N ALA A 104 -17.15 -2.96 -25.15
CA ALA A 104 -18.02 -2.84 -23.98
C ALA A 104 -19.47 -2.50 -24.37
N ILE A 105 -19.68 -1.65 -25.38
CA ILE A 105 -21.02 -1.31 -25.92
C ILE A 105 -21.66 -2.55 -26.55
N LEU A 106 -20.94 -3.30 -27.38
CA LEU A 106 -21.45 -4.53 -28.02
C LEU A 106 -21.89 -5.58 -26.98
N ASN A 107 -21.15 -5.74 -25.88
CA ASN A 107 -21.48 -6.68 -24.82
C ASN A 107 -22.64 -6.23 -23.90
N LYS A 108 -23.03 -4.94 -23.91
CA LYS A 108 -24.08 -4.38 -23.03
C LYS A 108 -25.43 -4.10 -23.72
N GLY A 109 -25.52 -4.31 -25.04
CA GLY A 109 -26.76 -4.12 -25.81
C GLY A 109 -27.34 -2.70 -25.70
N ASP A 110 -28.65 -2.56 -25.85
CA ASP A 110 -29.35 -1.28 -25.66
C ASP A 110 -29.79 -1.08 -24.21
N THR A 111 -28.78 -0.84 -23.36
CA THR A 111 -28.94 -0.38 -21.98
C THR A 111 -28.55 1.09 -21.84
N VAL A 112 -29.06 1.78 -20.82
CA VAL A 112 -28.74 3.20 -20.55
C VAL A 112 -27.23 3.40 -20.34
N GLU A 113 -26.54 2.42 -19.76
CA GLU A 113 -25.07 2.43 -19.64
C GLU A 113 -24.36 2.36 -21.01
N ALA A 114 -24.85 1.54 -21.94
CA ALA A 114 -24.31 1.48 -23.30
C ALA A 114 -24.55 2.80 -24.05
N GLU A 115 -25.67 3.49 -23.81
CA GLU A 115 -25.91 4.82 -24.38
C GLU A 115 -24.99 5.90 -23.79
N MET A 116 -24.68 5.84 -22.49
CA MET A 116 -23.66 6.70 -21.88
C MET A 116 -22.27 6.45 -22.47
N LEU A 117 -21.87 5.19 -22.67
CA LEU A 117 -20.63 4.82 -23.34
C LEU A 117 -20.59 5.30 -24.81
N ARG A 118 -21.71 5.18 -25.55
CA ARG A 118 -21.87 5.75 -26.90
C ARG A 118 -21.76 7.28 -26.91
N SER A 119 -22.09 7.95 -25.81
CA SER A 119 -21.86 9.39 -25.66
C SER A 119 -20.37 9.71 -25.47
N GLN A 120 -19.68 8.97 -24.60
CA GLN A 120 -18.24 9.16 -24.33
C GLN A 120 -17.37 8.91 -25.58
N VAL A 121 -17.69 7.88 -26.37
CA VAL A 121 -16.99 7.60 -27.65
C VAL A 121 -17.10 8.80 -28.61
N ARG A 122 -18.30 9.38 -28.78
CA ARG A 122 -18.50 10.54 -29.68
C ARG A 122 -17.68 11.75 -29.23
N ALA A 123 -17.64 12.06 -27.93
CA ALA A 123 -16.82 13.16 -27.42
C ALA A 123 -15.31 12.98 -27.69
N LEU A 124 -14.79 11.75 -27.62
CA LEU A 124 -13.41 11.42 -27.96
C LEU A 124 -13.13 11.53 -29.47
N GLU A 125 -14.09 11.13 -30.32
CA GLU A 125 -13.99 11.25 -31.77
C GLU A 125 -14.07 12.72 -32.24
N GLU A 126 -14.93 13.53 -31.63
CA GLU A 126 -15.04 14.97 -31.87
C GLU A 126 -13.77 15.72 -31.43
N GLY A 127 -13.24 15.43 -30.24
CA GLY A 127 -11.96 16.00 -29.78
C GLY A 127 -10.79 15.66 -30.71
N LYS A 128 -10.72 14.41 -31.18
CA LYS A 128 -9.73 13.97 -32.17
C LYS A 128 -9.87 14.70 -33.51
N ALA A 129 -11.10 14.97 -33.96
CA ALA A 129 -11.35 15.72 -35.20
C ALA A 129 -10.87 17.18 -35.09
N LEU A 130 -11.09 17.83 -33.94
CA LEU A 130 -10.60 19.19 -33.66
C LEU A 130 -9.07 19.27 -33.70
N LEU A 131 -8.37 18.41 -32.93
CA LEU A 131 -6.90 18.36 -32.91
C LEU A 131 -6.30 18.07 -34.29
N THR A 132 -6.95 17.20 -35.08
CA THR A 132 -6.53 16.92 -36.47
C THR A 132 -6.66 18.17 -37.36
N SER A 133 -7.70 18.99 -37.17
CA SER A 133 -7.90 20.24 -37.90
C SER A 133 -6.84 21.29 -37.53
N GLU A 134 -6.56 21.46 -36.24
CA GLU A 134 -5.53 22.39 -35.74
C GLU A 134 -4.14 22.04 -36.27
N LEU A 135 -3.78 20.74 -36.27
CA LEU A 135 -2.50 20.26 -36.80
C LEU A 135 -2.37 20.47 -38.33
N VAL A 136 -3.48 20.39 -39.08
CA VAL A 136 -3.50 20.72 -40.52
C VAL A 136 -3.31 22.23 -40.74
N LEU A 137 -3.97 23.08 -39.95
CA LEU A 137 -3.82 24.54 -40.03
C LEU A 137 -2.40 24.99 -39.66
N ALA A 138 -1.84 24.48 -38.56
CA ALA A 138 -0.45 24.76 -38.15
C ALA A 138 0.55 24.34 -39.24
N ARG A 139 0.31 23.21 -39.91
CA ARG A 139 1.16 22.73 -41.02
C ARG A 139 1.02 23.56 -42.30
N GLN A 140 -0.15 24.17 -42.55
CA GLN A 140 -0.32 25.14 -43.64
C GLN A 140 0.43 26.44 -43.33
N GLN A 141 0.30 26.95 -42.10
CA GLN A 141 0.99 28.16 -41.63
C GLN A 141 2.51 28.03 -41.71
N LEU A 142 3.08 26.93 -41.18
CA LEU A 142 4.53 26.67 -41.30
C LEU A 142 4.99 26.56 -42.77
N GLY A 143 4.09 26.13 -43.66
CA GLY A 143 4.33 26.09 -45.11
C GLY A 143 4.41 27.48 -45.76
N SER A 144 3.50 28.40 -45.41
CA SER A 144 3.57 29.79 -45.88
C SER A 144 4.79 30.52 -45.35
N ASP A 145 5.11 30.32 -44.06
CA ASP A 145 6.19 31.04 -43.39
C ASP A 145 7.56 30.59 -43.95
N LEU A 146 7.75 29.29 -44.20
CA LEU A 146 8.94 28.75 -44.89
C LEU A 146 9.05 29.24 -46.34
N GLN A 147 7.91 29.43 -47.04
CA GLN A 147 7.91 29.97 -48.39
C GLN A 147 8.28 31.47 -48.41
N GLN A 148 7.82 32.25 -47.43
CA GLN A 148 8.19 33.65 -47.29
C GLN A 148 9.67 33.82 -46.94
N ALA A 149 10.19 33.07 -45.96
CA ALA A 149 11.62 33.10 -45.60
C ALA A 149 12.53 32.75 -46.80
N ARG A 150 12.09 31.85 -47.70
CA ARG A 150 12.80 31.54 -48.95
C ARG A 150 12.79 32.70 -49.95
N MET A 151 11.68 33.46 -50.04
CA MET A 151 11.60 34.66 -50.88
C MET A 151 12.50 35.78 -50.36
N GLU A 152 12.52 36.00 -49.04
CA GLU A 152 13.36 36.99 -48.38
C GLU A 152 14.86 36.65 -48.53
N ALA A 153 15.23 35.37 -48.33
CA ALA A 153 16.60 34.90 -48.59
C ALA A 153 17.01 35.04 -50.07
N ALA A 154 16.09 34.82 -51.01
CA ALA A 154 16.35 35.04 -52.44
C ALA A 154 16.53 36.54 -52.78
N GLN A 155 15.74 37.43 -52.16
CA GLN A 155 15.92 38.88 -52.30
C GLN A 155 17.25 39.36 -51.72
N LEU A 156 17.62 38.91 -50.52
CA LEU A 156 18.91 39.23 -49.90
C LEU A 156 20.08 38.72 -50.76
N LYS A 157 19.99 37.51 -51.30
CA LYS A 157 21.01 36.98 -52.23
C LYS A 157 21.11 37.84 -53.49
N ALA A 158 19.99 38.23 -54.10
CA ALA A 158 19.99 39.11 -55.27
C ALA A 158 20.54 40.51 -54.96
N GLN A 159 20.30 41.05 -53.76
CA GLN A 159 20.91 42.31 -53.29
C GLN A 159 22.43 42.18 -53.12
N VAL A 160 22.92 41.08 -52.55
CA VAL A 160 24.37 40.81 -52.42
C VAL A 160 25.03 40.65 -53.80
N GLU A 161 24.41 39.90 -54.71
CA GLU A 161 24.90 39.75 -56.10
C GLU A 161 24.91 41.10 -56.85
N HIS A 162 23.90 41.95 -56.66
CA HIS A 162 23.86 43.31 -57.19
C HIS A 162 24.95 44.20 -56.56
N MET A 163 25.16 44.16 -55.25
CA MET A 163 26.21 44.93 -54.57
C MET A 163 27.60 44.56 -55.11
N LEU A 164 27.89 43.26 -55.23
CA LEU A 164 29.14 42.75 -55.80
C LEU A 164 29.34 43.18 -57.26
N GLN A 165 28.28 43.28 -58.06
CA GLN A 165 28.35 43.77 -59.44
C GLN A 165 28.50 45.31 -59.56
N THR A 166 28.10 46.07 -58.53
CA THR A 166 28.09 47.55 -58.59
C THR A 166 29.27 48.28 -57.96
N GLN A 167 30.24 47.59 -57.34
CA GLN A 167 31.47 48.22 -56.82
C GLN A 167 32.79 47.51 -57.19
N PRO A 168 33.21 47.51 -58.47
CA PRO A 168 34.56 47.10 -58.86
C PRO A 168 35.66 47.93 -58.20
N GLU A 169 35.47 49.27 -58.12
CA GLU A 169 36.51 50.22 -57.70
C GLU A 169 37.02 50.03 -56.26
N VAL A 170 36.21 49.45 -55.36
CA VAL A 170 36.56 49.35 -53.94
C VAL A 170 37.53 48.19 -53.68
N VAL A 171 37.35 47.08 -54.39
CA VAL A 171 38.25 45.92 -54.33
C VAL A 171 39.62 46.29 -54.92
N GLU A 172 39.63 46.98 -56.06
CA GLU A 172 40.87 47.39 -56.74
C GLU A 172 41.70 48.38 -55.90
N LYS A 173 41.06 49.40 -55.31
CA LYS A 173 41.75 50.40 -54.45
C LYS A 173 42.35 49.78 -53.18
N LEU A 174 41.67 48.80 -52.57
CA LEU A 174 42.20 48.07 -51.41
C LEU A 174 43.38 47.17 -51.78
N SER A 175 43.35 46.50 -52.95
CA SER A 175 44.49 45.70 -53.42
C SER A 175 45.73 46.56 -53.71
N GLN A 176 45.55 47.68 -54.41
CA GLN A 176 46.64 48.58 -54.78
C GLN A 176 47.32 49.23 -53.57
N SER A 177 46.57 49.55 -52.51
CA SER A 177 47.13 50.16 -51.29
C SER A 177 48.02 49.22 -50.46
N VAL A 178 47.84 47.91 -50.55
CA VAL A 178 48.64 46.92 -49.77
C VAL A 178 49.95 46.56 -50.47
N GLN A 179 49.98 46.58 -51.82
CA GLN A 179 51.21 46.33 -52.58
C GLN A 179 52.16 47.53 -52.57
N THR A 180 51.66 48.77 -52.53
CA THR A 180 52.53 49.97 -52.54
C THR A 180 53.26 50.21 -51.22
N GLU A 181 52.69 49.83 -50.07
CA GLU A 181 53.36 49.97 -48.76
C GLU A 181 54.40 48.87 -48.50
N THR A 182 54.30 47.71 -49.14
CA THR A 182 55.20 46.57 -48.91
C THR A 182 56.47 46.60 -49.77
N GLU A 183 56.44 47.16 -50.98
CA GLU A 183 57.63 47.22 -51.86
C GLU A 183 58.55 48.43 -51.55
N SER A 184 57.99 49.53 -51.04
CA SER A 184 58.73 50.77 -50.76
C SER A 184 59.84 50.59 -49.71
N HIS A 185 59.61 49.77 -48.68
CA HIS A 185 60.49 49.68 -47.51
C HIS A 185 61.77 48.83 -47.73
N VAL A 186 61.89 48.14 -48.88
CA VAL A 186 63.06 47.32 -49.26
C VAL A 186 63.98 48.06 -50.24
N ALA A 187 63.47 49.03 -51.00
CA ALA A 187 64.19 49.71 -52.07
C ALA A 187 65.24 50.76 -51.61
N ALA A 188 65.45 50.92 -50.31
CA ALA A 188 66.36 51.93 -49.74
C ALA A 188 67.87 51.60 -49.86
N GLN A 189 68.27 50.51 -50.53
CA GLN A 189 69.65 50.00 -50.47
C GLN A 189 70.30 49.60 -51.82
N GLN A 190 69.95 50.21 -52.96
CA GLN A 190 70.73 50.00 -54.20
C GLN A 190 70.97 51.23 -55.10
N VAL A 191 72.00 52.00 -54.73
CA VAL A 191 72.96 52.69 -55.62
C VAL A 191 72.42 53.55 -56.79
N CYS A 192 72.19 54.83 -56.47
CA CYS A 192 72.75 56.00 -57.17
C CYS A 192 73.20 55.88 -58.65
N ARG A 193 72.47 56.56 -59.58
CA ARG A 193 73.02 57.26 -60.77
C ARG A 193 71.95 58.05 -61.55
N GLN A 194 72.14 59.39 -61.64
CA GLN A 194 71.85 60.28 -62.81
C GLN A 194 70.39 60.42 -63.32
N ASP A 195 69.94 61.48 -64.01
CA ASP A 195 70.29 62.93 -64.11
C ASP A 195 69.13 63.65 -64.88
N VAL A 196 69.18 65.00 -65.00
CA VAL A 196 68.37 65.88 -65.90
C VAL A 196 66.92 66.21 -65.42
N GLN A 197 66.55 67.44 -64.99
CA GLN A 197 66.16 68.68 -65.74
C GLN A 197 64.77 68.60 -66.46
N VAL A 198 63.85 69.59 -66.52
CA VAL A 198 63.88 71.10 -66.47
C VAL A 198 62.59 71.72 -65.84
N GLN A 199 62.68 73.00 -65.42
CA GLN A 199 61.72 74.12 -65.14
C GLN A 199 60.48 74.26 -66.09
N ALA A 200 59.49 75.20 -65.99
CA ALA A 200 58.86 76.18 -65.05
C ALA A 200 57.63 76.83 -65.80
N GLY A 201 56.85 77.88 -65.43
CA GLY A 201 56.70 78.82 -64.29
C GLY A 201 56.04 80.16 -64.76
N MET A 202 55.83 81.16 -63.85
CA MET A 202 55.44 82.59 -64.12
C MET A 202 53.99 82.87 -64.63
N ALA A 203 53.43 84.10 -64.73
CA ALA A 203 53.44 85.35 -63.91
C ALA A 203 52.40 86.38 -64.47
N GLU A 204 52.20 87.55 -63.84
CA GLU A 204 51.26 88.63 -64.24
C GLU A 204 51.80 89.61 -65.34
N PRO A 205 50.90 90.34 -66.06
CA PRO A 205 51.26 91.53 -66.87
C PRO A 205 50.51 92.85 -66.50
N PRO A 206 50.96 94.06 -66.93
CA PRO A 206 50.60 95.35 -66.31
C PRO A 206 49.79 96.35 -67.19
N VAL A 207 49.56 97.56 -66.63
CA VAL A 207 48.82 98.72 -67.17
C VAL A 207 49.61 99.53 -68.23
N CYS A 208 48.92 100.19 -69.17
CA CYS A 208 49.45 101.31 -69.97
C CYS A 208 48.37 102.36 -70.32
N LEU A 209 48.77 103.61 -70.62
CA LEU A 209 47.92 104.79 -70.87
C LEU A 209 48.16 105.41 -72.26
N VAL A 210 47.11 105.70 -73.04
CA VAL A 210 47.08 106.74 -74.10
C VAL A 210 45.63 107.28 -74.27
N PRO A 211 45.39 108.60 -74.42
CA PRO A 211 44.06 109.19 -74.61
C PRO A 211 43.76 109.68 -76.04
N THR A 212 42.46 109.87 -76.38
CA THR A 212 41.96 110.83 -77.40
C THR A 212 40.46 111.10 -77.20
N ASP A 213 39.99 112.29 -77.57
CA ASP A 213 38.60 112.77 -77.44
C ASP A 213 37.61 112.19 -78.47
N ALA A 214 36.34 112.06 -78.08
CA ALA A 214 35.16 112.29 -78.95
C ALA A 214 33.85 112.35 -78.13
N SER A 215 33.39 113.55 -77.78
CA SER A 215 32.08 113.72 -77.11
C SER A 215 30.91 113.58 -78.08
N LYS A 216 30.09 112.52 -77.91
CA LYS A 216 28.66 112.40 -78.33
C LYS A 216 28.00 111.02 -78.15
N GLU A 217 28.68 110.00 -77.62
CA GLU A 217 28.08 108.66 -77.38
C GLU A 217 27.63 108.40 -75.92
N ASP A 218 27.86 109.33 -74.98
CA ASP A 218 27.66 109.05 -73.55
C ASP A 218 26.19 108.94 -73.12
N ASP A 219 25.28 109.77 -73.63
CA ASP A 219 23.88 109.79 -73.17
C ASP A 219 23.15 108.44 -73.42
N THR A 220 23.46 107.77 -74.54
CA THR A 220 22.89 106.45 -74.87
C THR A 220 23.59 105.32 -74.12
N ARG A 221 24.91 105.38 -73.92
CA ARG A 221 25.63 104.41 -73.07
C ARG A 221 25.19 104.51 -71.60
N ALA A 222 25.01 105.72 -71.07
CA ALA A 222 24.55 105.96 -69.70
C ALA A 222 23.14 105.39 -69.48
N ALA A 223 22.21 105.61 -70.42
CA ALA A 223 20.87 105.04 -70.36
C ALA A 223 20.87 103.50 -70.40
N ALA A 224 21.67 102.89 -71.29
CA ALA A 224 21.81 101.43 -71.37
C ALA A 224 22.44 100.84 -70.09
N LEU A 225 23.48 101.48 -69.55
CA LEU A 225 24.15 101.07 -68.31
C LEU A 225 23.22 101.19 -67.10
N ALA A 226 22.38 102.23 -67.03
CA ALA A 226 21.36 102.39 -66.00
C ALA A 226 20.31 101.27 -66.07
N SER A 227 19.83 100.92 -67.27
CA SER A 227 18.88 99.81 -67.46
C SER A 227 19.47 98.46 -67.02
N LEU A 228 20.68 98.14 -67.45
CA LEU A 228 21.39 96.92 -67.04
C LEU A 228 21.69 96.88 -65.53
N THR A 229 21.92 98.03 -64.91
CA THR A 229 22.11 98.14 -63.46
C THR A 229 20.80 97.89 -62.70
N ALA A 230 19.67 98.38 -63.21
CA ALA A 230 18.35 98.10 -62.65
C ALA A 230 17.93 96.63 -62.82
N GLU A 231 18.23 96.00 -63.96
CA GLU A 231 18.04 94.56 -64.15
C GLU A 231 18.93 93.74 -63.22
N LYS A 232 20.21 94.11 -63.07
CA LYS A 232 21.13 93.48 -62.12
C LYS A 232 20.61 93.54 -60.68
N GLN A 233 20.16 94.72 -60.22
CA GLN A 233 19.55 94.87 -58.89
C GLN A 233 18.28 94.01 -58.74
N THR A 234 17.44 93.98 -59.78
CA THR A 234 16.23 93.13 -59.80
C THR A 234 16.55 91.63 -59.74
N LEU A 235 17.66 91.20 -60.35
CA LEU A 235 18.13 89.81 -60.29
C LEU A 235 18.79 89.48 -58.94
N GLN A 236 19.54 90.40 -58.34
CA GLN A 236 20.10 90.23 -56.99
C GLN A 236 18.99 90.05 -55.94
N LEU A 237 17.96 90.91 -55.95
CA LEU A 237 16.81 90.78 -55.04
C LEU A 237 16.03 89.47 -55.26
N LYS A 238 15.96 88.96 -56.50
CA LYS A 238 15.38 87.65 -56.80
C LYS A 238 16.24 86.47 -56.31
N LEU A 239 17.56 86.62 -56.30
CA LEU A 239 18.49 85.62 -55.77
C LEU A 239 18.42 85.56 -54.24
N GLU A 240 18.46 86.71 -53.57
CA GLU A 240 18.30 86.83 -52.10
C GLU A 240 16.96 86.24 -51.63
N GLU A 241 15.87 86.51 -52.36
CA GLU A 241 14.55 85.91 -52.12
C GLU A 241 14.51 84.40 -52.41
N ALA A 242 15.29 83.90 -53.37
CA ALA A 242 15.41 82.47 -53.63
C ALA A 242 16.21 81.75 -52.53
N ASP A 243 17.35 82.30 -52.10
CA ASP A 243 18.16 81.76 -51.01
C ASP A 243 17.41 81.78 -49.67
N ARG A 244 16.63 82.83 -49.39
CA ARG A 244 15.72 82.87 -48.23
C ARG A 244 14.72 81.71 -48.26
N ARG A 245 14.06 81.47 -49.40
CA ARG A 245 13.13 80.35 -49.59
C ARG A 245 13.83 78.99 -49.46
N LEU A 246 15.09 78.88 -49.86
CA LEU A 246 15.90 77.67 -49.78
C LEU A 246 16.31 77.38 -48.32
N GLY A 247 16.67 78.40 -47.54
CA GLY A 247 16.87 78.29 -46.08
C GLY A 247 15.58 77.92 -45.34
N GLU A 248 14.44 78.50 -45.72
CA GLU A 248 13.12 78.12 -45.22
C GLU A 248 12.72 76.71 -45.65
N ALA A 249 13.20 76.19 -46.78
CA ALA A 249 12.97 74.81 -47.19
C ALA A 249 13.83 73.83 -46.36
N ARG A 250 15.12 74.11 -46.18
CA ARG A 250 16.05 73.31 -45.35
C ARG A 250 15.54 73.18 -43.92
N THR A 251 15.28 74.29 -43.24
CA THR A 251 14.76 74.29 -41.85
C THR A 251 13.43 73.54 -41.66
N ARG A 252 12.61 73.42 -42.73
CA ARG A 252 11.40 72.57 -42.74
C ARG A 252 11.70 71.09 -43.01
N ALA A 253 12.77 70.76 -43.72
CA ALA A 253 13.27 69.39 -43.87
C ALA A 253 13.91 68.92 -42.56
N ASP A 254 14.87 69.69 -42.01
CA ASP A 254 15.57 69.39 -40.75
C ASP A 254 14.58 69.10 -39.60
N LYS A 255 13.52 69.92 -39.50
CA LYS A 255 12.46 69.75 -38.50
C LYS A 255 11.63 68.46 -38.73
N ARG A 256 11.38 68.07 -39.98
CA ARG A 256 10.69 66.81 -40.30
C ARG A 256 11.56 65.61 -40.01
N GLU A 257 12.85 65.66 -40.35
CA GLU A 257 13.81 64.59 -40.03
C GLU A 257 13.95 64.38 -38.52
N ALA A 258 14.01 65.46 -37.74
CA ALA A 258 13.98 65.38 -36.28
C ALA A 258 12.68 64.73 -35.76
N GLN A 259 11.51 65.11 -36.29
CA GLN A 259 10.22 64.51 -35.93
C GLN A 259 10.11 63.03 -36.32
N HIS A 260 10.65 62.64 -37.47
CA HIS A 260 10.69 61.23 -37.90
C HIS A 260 11.67 60.40 -37.05
N ARG A 261 12.81 60.97 -36.64
CA ARG A 261 13.77 60.32 -35.75
C ARG A 261 13.17 60.07 -34.37
N GLU A 262 12.55 61.09 -33.78
CA GLU A 262 11.86 60.98 -32.48
C GLU A 262 10.71 59.95 -32.53
N ALA A 263 9.96 59.90 -33.64
CA ALA A 263 8.92 58.88 -33.83
C ALA A 263 9.50 57.45 -33.96
N LEU A 264 10.65 57.28 -34.63
CA LEU A 264 11.34 56.00 -34.75
C LEU A 264 11.90 55.53 -33.41
N GLU A 265 12.55 56.42 -32.65
CA GLU A 265 13.09 56.13 -31.31
C GLU A 265 11.99 55.68 -30.33
N ARG A 266 10.81 56.30 -30.39
CA ARG A 266 9.62 55.87 -29.62
C ARG A 266 9.13 54.49 -30.07
N SER A 267 9.04 54.25 -31.39
CA SER A 267 8.65 52.93 -31.94
C SER A 267 9.62 51.82 -31.52
N ASP A 268 10.92 52.11 -31.49
CA ASP A 268 11.95 51.16 -31.03
C ASP A 268 12.00 51.00 -29.51
N ALA A 269 11.52 51.96 -28.72
CA ALA A 269 11.30 51.76 -27.28
C ALA A 269 10.11 50.82 -27.03
N GLU A 270 8.97 51.06 -27.69
CA GLU A 270 7.78 50.19 -27.59
C GLU A 270 8.09 48.77 -28.08
N ARG A 271 8.81 48.63 -29.20
CA ARG A 271 9.25 47.34 -29.75
C ARG A 271 10.13 46.54 -28.79
N ARG A 272 11.06 47.20 -28.07
CA ARG A 272 11.90 46.53 -27.06
C ARG A 272 11.07 46.06 -25.88
N ARG A 273 10.23 46.94 -25.32
CA ARG A 273 9.34 46.58 -24.21
C ARG A 273 8.44 45.37 -24.55
N LEU A 274 7.88 45.32 -25.75
CA LEU A 274 7.04 44.19 -26.18
C LEU A 274 7.84 42.88 -26.37
N LEU A 275 9.13 42.96 -26.72
CA LEU A 275 10.02 41.79 -26.71
C LEU A 275 10.32 41.33 -25.28
N ASP A 276 10.63 42.25 -24.37
CA ASP A 276 10.87 41.96 -22.95
C ASP A 276 9.65 41.27 -22.30
N GLU A 277 8.44 41.78 -22.57
CA GLU A 277 7.17 41.19 -22.10
C GLU A 277 6.90 39.79 -22.71
N VAL A 278 7.28 39.56 -23.97
CA VAL A 278 7.18 38.24 -24.62
C VAL A 278 8.21 37.24 -24.08
N GLU A 279 9.43 37.68 -23.78
CA GLU A 279 10.46 36.82 -23.19
C GLU A 279 10.16 36.46 -21.73
N ALA A 280 9.68 37.41 -20.92
CA ALA A 280 9.14 37.11 -19.58
C ALA A 280 8.03 36.06 -19.65
N GLY A 281 7.04 36.26 -20.53
CA GLY A 281 5.98 35.27 -20.74
C GLY A 281 6.48 33.93 -21.31
N ARG A 282 7.65 33.87 -21.97
CA ARG A 282 8.27 32.59 -22.38
C ARG A 282 8.91 31.87 -21.19
N THR A 283 9.63 32.58 -20.31
CA THR A 283 10.27 31.96 -19.14
C THR A 283 9.24 31.44 -18.12
N GLU A 284 8.14 32.16 -17.91
CA GLU A 284 7.03 31.68 -17.08
C GLU A 284 6.42 30.38 -17.64
N ARG A 285 6.12 30.33 -18.94
CA ARG A 285 5.59 29.12 -19.60
C ARG A 285 6.57 27.95 -19.55
N ALA A 286 7.88 28.19 -19.68
CA ALA A 286 8.88 27.15 -19.51
C ALA A 286 8.89 26.60 -18.07
N SER A 287 8.86 27.47 -17.06
CA SER A 287 8.78 27.08 -15.64
C SER A 287 7.50 26.30 -15.30
N MET A 288 6.36 26.70 -15.88
CA MET A 288 5.10 25.96 -15.77
C MET A 288 5.17 24.59 -16.46
N ALA A 289 5.78 24.48 -17.63
CA ALA A 289 5.97 23.21 -18.33
C ALA A 289 6.86 22.24 -17.51
N THR A 290 7.97 22.72 -16.94
CA THR A 290 8.82 21.92 -16.04
C THR A 290 8.04 21.47 -14.79
N SER A 291 7.24 22.36 -14.21
CA SER A 291 6.41 22.03 -13.03
C SER A 291 5.32 20.99 -13.35
N LEU A 292 4.70 21.08 -14.53
CA LEU A 292 3.72 20.12 -15.02
C LEU A 292 4.36 18.74 -15.28
N GLU A 293 5.57 18.72 -15.83
CA GLU A 293 6.30 17.48 -16.13
C GLU A 293 6.73 16.74 -14.84
N VAL A 294 7.20 17.47 -13.83
CA VAL A 294 7.43 16.90 -12.48
C VAL A 294 6.12 16.37 -11.85
N ALA A 295 4.99 17.06 -12.09
CA ALA A 295 3.69 16.60 -11.61
C ALA A 295 3.20 15.31 -12.31
N LYS A 296 3.42 15.16 -13.63
CA LYS A 296 3.16 13.89 -14.35
C LYS A 296 3.99 12.76 -13.76
N GLN A 297 5.31 12.94 -13.63
CA GLN A 297 6.21 11.91 -13.13
C GLN A 297 5.85 11.48 -11.69
N GLY A 298 5.33 12.40 -10.87
CA GLY A 298 4.74 12.09 -9.57
C GLY A 298 3.43 11.28 -9.62
N LEU A 299 2.57 11.54 -10.62
CA LEU A 299 1.35 10.77 -10.87
C LEU A 299 1.65 9.38 -11.43
N ASP A 300 2.58 9.25 -12.38
CA ASP A 300 2.97 7.97 -12.98
C ASP A 300 3.61 7.04 -11.93
N ALA A 301 4.48 7.59 -11.07
CA ALA A 301 5.03 6.87 -9.93
C ALA A 301 3.97 6.48 -8.88
N ALA A 302 2.93 7.30 -8.70
CA ALA A 302 1.80 6.96 -7.82
C ALA A 302 0.88 5.88 -8.43
N ALA A 303 0.67 5.90 -9.75
CA ALA A 303 -0.11 4.90 -10.48
C ALA A 303 0.59 3.54 -10.46
N SER A 304 1.87 3.47 -10.82
CA SER A 304 2.66 2.23 -10.75
C SER A 304 2.67 1.64 -9.33
N ARG A 305 2.81 2.49 -8.30
CA ARG A 305 2.73 2.05 -6.90
C ARG A 305 1.33 1.63 -6.45
N ALA A 306 0.27 2.12 -7.08
CA ALA A 306 -1.08 1.62 -6.86
C ALA A 306 -1.25 0.21 -7.48
N GLU A 307 -0.74 -0.02 -8.69
CA GLU A 307 -0.74 -1.35 -9.33
C GLU A 307 0.05 -2.38 -8.50
N GLU A 308 1.22 -2.01 -7.96
CA GLU A 308 1.98 -2.86 -7.02
C GLU A 308 1.17 -3.23 -5.77
N LEU A 309 0.45 -2.27 -5.19
CA LEU A 309 -0.38 -2.48 -4.00
C LEU A 309 -1.65 -3.31 -4.31
N GLU A 310 -2.26 -3.14 -5.47
CA GLU A 310 -3.39 -3.98 -5.91
C GLU A 310 -2.94 -5.42 -6.20
N ALA A 311 -1.76 -5.61 -6.80
CA ALA A 311 -1.17 -6.94 -7.01
C ALA A 311 -0.84 -7.63 -5.67
N ALA A 312 -0.29 -6.90 -4.70
CA ALA A 312 -0.07 -7.42 -3.35
C ALA A 312 -1.38 -7.78 -2.63
N LEU A 313 -2.40 -6.93 -2.72
CA LEU A 313 -3.73 -7.20 -2.18
C LEU A 313 -4.41 -8.41 -2.84
N ALA A 314 -4.21 -8.62 -4.15
CA ALA A 314 -4.70 -9.81 -4.84
C ALA A 314 -3.99 -11.08 -4.35
N LEU A 315 -2.68 -11.03 -4.13
CA LEU A 315 -1.90 -12.16 -3.61
C LEU A 315 -2.32 -12.53 -2.17
N GLU A 316 -2.51 -11.56 -1.28
CA GLU A 316 -2.97 -11.82 0.10
C GLU A 316 -4.43 -12.29 0.14
N ARG A 317 -5.30 -11.79 -0.74
CA ARG A 317 -6.66 -12.35 -0.91
C ARG A 317 -6.62 -13.81 -1.36
N GLN A 318 -5.69 -14.17 -2.26
CA GLN A 318 -5.51 -15.56 -2.70
C GLN A 318 -4.98 -16.45 -1.56
N ARG A 319 -4.00 -15.97 -0.78
CA ARG A 319 -3.47 -16.65 0.42
C ARG A 319 -4.58 -16.89 1.45
N GLY A 320 -5.24 -15.84 1.91
CA GLY A 320 -6.35 -15.94 2.87
C GLY A 320 -7.49 -16.84 2.37
N GLY A 321 -7.83 -16.77 1.08
CA GLY A 321 -8.80 -17.70 0.47
C GLY A 321 -8.37 -19.17 0.56
N SER A 322 -7.09 -19.48 0.30
CA SER A 322 -6.56 -20.84 0.42
C SER A 322 -6.45 -21.34 1.87
N GLU A 323 -6.12 -20.45 2.81
CA GLU A 323 -6.10 -20.79 4.25
C GLU A 323 -7.51 -21.02 4.79
N ILE A 324 -8.47 -20.16 4.44
CA ILE A 324 -9.90 -20.37 4.78
C ILE A 324 -10.39 -21.70 4.22
N GLN A 325 -10.05 -22.04 2.97
CA GLN A 325 -10.44 -23.34 2.39
C GLN A 325 -9.81 -24.53 3.12
N ALA A 326 -8.53 -24.44 3.51
CA ALA A 326 -7.86 -25.47 4.30
C ALA A 326 -8.49 -25.65 5.69
N ARG A 327 -8.76 -24.55 6.40
CA ARG A 327 -9.48 -24.55 7.69
C ARG A 327 -10.91 -25.08 7.56
N GLN A 328 -11.59 -24.80 6.45
CA GLN A 328 -12.92 -25.36 6.18
C GLN A 328 -12.86 -26.89 6.08
N THR A 329 -11.87 -27.45 5.35
CA THR A 329 -11.69 -28.90 5.26
C THR A 329 -11.29 -29.56 6.59
N GLU A 330 -10.49 -28.87 7.41
CA GLU A 330 -10.15 -29.31 8.78
C GLU A 330 -11.39 -29.34 9.69
N VAL A 331 -12.25 -28.32 9.62
CA VAL A 331 -13.52 -28.26 10.36
C VAL A 331 -14.50 -29.34 9.92
N ASP A 332 -14.59 -29.63 8.62
CA ASP A 332 -15.50 -30.67 8.11
C ASP A 332 -15.00 -32.10 8.43
N GLU A 333 -13.68 -32.32 8.48
CA GLU A 333 -13.11 -33.57 9.00
C GLU A 333 -13.35 -33.72 10.51
N LEU A 334 -13.16 -32.67 11.32
CA LEU A 334 -13.48 -32.68 12.75
C LEU A 334 -14.98 -32.92 13.01
N ARG A 335 -15.87 -32.42 12.15
CA ARG A 335 -17.32 -32.74 12.18
C ARG A 335 -17.60 -34.21 11.86
N SER A 336 -16.89 -34.78 10.90
CA SER A 336 -16.96 -36.23 10.59
C SER A 336 -16.56 -37.06 11.81
N GLN A 337 -15.41 -36.74 12.43
CA GLN A 337 -14.90 -37.43 13.62
C GLN A 337 -15.85 -37.29 14.83
N LEU A 338 -16.38 -36.09 15.09
CA LEU A 338 -17.39 -35.87 16.14
C LEU A 338 -18.67 -36.70 15.89
N THR A 339 -19.09 -36.82 14.64
CA THR A 339 -20.25 -37.65 14.26
C THR A 339 -19.98 -39.13 14.53
N GLN A 340 -18.79 -39.63 14.17
CA GLN A 340 -18.36 -41.01 14.46
C GLN A 340 -18.28 -41.27 15.98
N LEU A 341 -17.69 -40.35 16.75
CA LEU A 341 -17.61 -40.46 18.21
C LEU A 341 -18.98 -40.47 18.88
N SER A 342 -19.93 -39.65 18.42
CA SER A 342 -21.30 -39.66 18.99
C SER A 342 -22.07 -40.95 18.67
N ALA A 343 -21.80 -41.59 17.52
CA ALA A 343 -22.33 -42.93 17.22
C ALA A 343 -21.72 -44.03 18.11
N VAL A 344 -20.42 -43.94 18.42
CA VAL A 344 -19.75 -44.84 19.37
C VAL A 344 -20.30 -44.63 20.79
N GLU A 345 -20.50 -43.38 21.22
CA GLU A 345 -21.08 -43.07 22.54
C GLU A 345 -22.50 -43.63 22.67
N ALA A 346 -23.33 -43.52 21.63
CA ALA A 346 -24.66 -44.12 21.59
C ALA A 346 -24.60 -45.65 21.71
N ALA A 347 -23.76 -46.32 20.92
CA ALA A 347 -23.61 -47.78 20.97
C ALA A 347 -23.08 -48.28 22.33
N LEU A 348 -22.17 -47.54 22.97
CA LEU A 348 -21.69 -47.82 24.33
C LEU A 348 -22.80 -47.62 25.37
N ARG A 349 -23.65 -46.59 25.21
CA ARG A 349 -24.79 -46.33 26.10
C ARG A 349 -25.84 -47.43 26.02
N ASP A 350 -26.18 -47.87 24.81
CA ASP A 350 -27.10 -48.99 24.57
C ASP A 350 -26.54 -50.31 25.15
N SER A 351 -25.24 -50.56 24.96
CA SER A 351 -24.55 -51.73 25.52
C SER A 351 -24.53 -51.70 27.06
N ALA A 352 -24.26 -50.54 27.67
CA ALA A 352 -24.29 -50.37 29.12
C ALA A 352 -25.72 -50.56 29.68
N GLN A 353 -26.75 -50.09 28.98
CA GLN A 353 -28.15 -50.30 29.37
C GLN A 353 -28.54 -51.78 29.27
N ALA A 354 -28.12 -52.49 28.22
CA ALA A 354 -28.34 -53.94 28.10
C ALA A 354 -27.64 -54.73 29.22
N ALA A 355 -26.40 -54.35 29.57
CA ALA A 355 -25.67 -54.96 30.69
C ALA A 355 -26.34 -54.68 32.05
N GLN A 356 -26.92 -53.49 32.26
CA GLN A 356 -27.71 -53.19 33.46
C GLN A 356 -28.98 -54.04 33.56
N THR A 357 -29.68 -54.29 32.44
CA THR A 357 -30.84 -55.20 32.40
C THR A 357 -30.44 -56.62 32.78
N GLN A 358 -29.36 -57.16 32.19
CA GLN A 358 -28.84 -58.49 32.55
C GLN A 358 -28.42 -58.57 34.03
N LEU A 359 -27.79 -57.52 34.57
CA LEU A 359 -27.47 -57.45 36.01
C LEU A 359 -28.71 -57.44 36.92
N ALA A 360 -29.84 -56.88 36.47
CA ALA A 360 -31.11 -56.96 37.19
C ALA A 360 -31.74 -58.36 37.12
N GLU A 361 -31.65 -59.04 35.97
CA GLU A 361 -32.09 -60.44 35.82
C GLU A 361 -31.25 -61.39 36.69
N TYR A 362 -29.92 -61.25 36.69
CA TYR A 362 -29.05 -62.07 37.56
C TYR A 362 -29.27 -61.80 39.07
N ARG A 363 -29.62 -60.56 39.46
CA ARG A 363 -29.98 -60.24 40.85
C ARG A 363 -31.26 -60.93 41.28
N THR A 364 -32.33 -60.87 40.47
CA THR A 364 -33.60 -61.54 40.82
C THR A 364 -33.47 -63.08 40.81
N GLN A 365 -32.62 -63.65 39.95
CA GLN A 365 -32.24 -65.07 40.00
C GLN A 365 -31.45 -65.42 41.28
N ALA A 366 -30.50 -64.58 41.70
CA ALA A 366 -29.74 -64.78 42.92
C ALA A 366 -30.61 -64.67 44.18
N GLU A 367 -31.55 -63.72 44.22
CA GLU A 367 -32.55 -63.56 45.28
C GLU A 367 -33.45 -64.81 45.38
N PHE A 368 -33.97 -65.29 44.25
CA PHE A 368 -34.76 -66.53 44.20
C PHE A 368 -33.99 -67.76 44.70
N HIS A 369 -32.73 -67.92 44.29
CA HIS A 369 -31.88 -69.03 44.77
C HIS A 369 -31.50 -68.89 46.24
N ALA A 370 -31.33 -67.68 46.76
CA ALA A 370 -31.11 -67.43 48.18
C ALA A 370 -32.36 -67.79 49.02
N GLU A 371 -33.57 -67.48 48.52
CA GLU A 371 -34.82 -67.88 49.17
C GLU A 371 -35.03 -69.41 49.14
N GLN A 372 -34.73 -70.07 48.02
CA GLN A 372 -34.70 -71.55 47.96
C GLN A 372 -33.69 -72.15 48.95
N ALA A 373 -32.49 -71.60 49.04
CA ALA A 373 -31.46 -72.06 49.99
C ALA A 373 -31.90 -71.87 51.46
N ALA A 374 -32.58 -70.76 51.77
CA ALA A 374 -33.15 -70.51 53.09
C ALA A 374 -34.27 -71.50 53.44
N GLN A 375 -35.15 -71.84 52.49
CA GLN A 375 -36.18 -72.88 52.68
C GLN A 375 -35.56 -74.26 52.93
N LEU A 376 -34.54 -74.65 52.14
CA LEU A 376 -33.83 -75.92 52.31
C LEU A 376 -33.08 -75.99 53.64
N ALA A 377 -32.45 -74.90 54.08
CA ALA A 377 -31.81 -74.83 55.39
C ALA A 377 -32.81 -74.93 56.56
N ALA A 378 -34.00 -74.35 56.42
CA ALA A 378 -35.08 -74.50 57.41
C ALA A 378 -35.60 -75.95 57.47
N GLN A 379 -35.79 -76.61 56.32
CA GLN A 379 -36.15 -78.03 56.24
C GLN A 379 -35.08 -78.94 56.86
N LEU A 380 -33.79 -78.68 56.58
CA LEU A 380 -32.68 -79.43 57.16
C LEU A 380 -32.71 -79.34 58.69
N LYS A 381 -32.87 -78.14 59.24
CA LYS A 381 -32.90 -77.89 60.69
C LYS A 381 -34.10 -78.55 61.38
N GLU A 382 -35.25 -78.64 60.70
CA GLU A 382 -36.40 -79.40 61.18
C GLU A 382 -36.11 -80.91 61.19
N CYS A 383 -35.50 -81.45 60.15
CA CYS A 383 -35.04 -82.85 60.10
C CYS A 383 -33.97 -83.16 61.18
N GLU A 384 -33.06 -82.23 61.47
CA GLU A 384 -32.08 -82.35 62.56
C GLU A 384 -32.75 -82.37 63.94
N SER A 385 -33.77 -81.52 64.15
CA SER A 385 -34.59 -81.50 65.36
C SER A 385 -35.34 -82.83 65.56
N GLN A 386 -35.97 -83.35 64.51
CA GLN A 386 -36.63 -84.66 64.51
C GLN A 386 -35.64 -85.81 64.76
N LEU A 387 -34.44 -85.78 64.17
CA LEU A 387 -33.37 -86.75 64.44
C LEU A 387 -32.86 -86.68 65.88
N ALA A 388 -32.76 -85.50 66.48
CA ALA A 388 -32.40 -85.34 67.88
C ALA A 388 -33.47 -85.95 68.80
N LEU A 389 -34.75 -85.66 68.55
CA LEU A 389 -35.88 -86.22 69.30
C LEU A 389 -35.93 -87.76 69.20
N CYS A 390 -35.77 -88.32 68.00
CA CYS A 390 -35.72 -89.77 67.78
C CYS A 390 -34.52 -90.43 68.47
N ARG A 391 -33.35 -89.76 68.52
CA ARG A 391 -32.17 -90.24 69.26
C ARG A 391 -32.41 -90.23 70.77
N GLU A 392 -33.06 -89.21 71.31
CA GLU A 392 -33.39 -89.14 72.74
C GLU A 392 -34.45 -90.17 73.13
N GLN A 393 -35.50 -90.36 72.32
CA GLN A 393 -36.48 -91.43 72.49
C GLN A 393 -35.81 -92.81 72.50
N LEU A 394 -34.94 -93.10 71.51
CA LEU A 394 -34.18 -94.35 71.45
C LEU A 394 -33.29 -94.55 72.69
N ALA A 395 -32.60 -93.50 73.14
CA ALA A 395 -31.79 -93.55 74.36
C ALA A 395 -32.63 -93.74 75.63
N THR A 396 -33.91 -93.35 75.62
CA THR A 396 -34.85 -93.60 76.73
C THR A 396 -35.29 -95.06 76.73
N SER A 397 -35.75 -95.60 75.58
CA SER A 397 -36.13 -97.01 75.47
C SER A 397 -34.96 -97.98 75.65
N GLN A 398 -33.73 -97.58 75.33
CA GLN A 398 -32.51 -98.33 75.69
C GLN A 398 -32.28 -98.39 77.20
N ARG A 399 -32.50 -97.28 77.94
CA ARG A 399 -32.42 -97.24 79.40
C ARG A 399 -33.52 -98.07 80.06
N GLU A 400 -34.75 -98.00 79.55
CA GLU A 400 -35.88 -98.82 80.00
C GLU A 400 -35.59 -100.32 79.79
N ALA A 401 -35.16 -100.70 78.59
CA ALA A 401 -34.80 -102.08 78.28
C ALA A 401 -33.60 -102.60 79.10
N GLN A 402 -32.64 -101.73 79.44
CA GLN A 402 -31.54 -102.08 80.34
C GLN A 402 -32.04 -102.26 81.78
N ALA A 403 -32.89 -101.37 82.31
CA ALA A 403 -33.48 -101.52 83.64
C ALA A 403 -34.27 -102.83 83.77
N SER A 404 -35.14 -103.15 82.80
CA SER A 404 -35.85 -104.43 82.76
C SER A 404 -34.91 -105.64 82.64
N ARG A 405 -33.75 -105.49 81.99
CA ARG A 405 -32.72 -106.54 81.91
C ARG A 405 -31.97 -106.72 83.23
N GLU A 406 -31.76 -105.65 83.98
CA GLU A 406 -31.16 -105.67 85.32
C GLU A 406 -32.13 -106.26 86.36
N GLU A 407 -33.42 -105.93 86.31
CA GLU A 407 -34.48 -106.61 87.08
C GLU A 407 -34.53 -108.12 86.77
N LEU A 408 -34.46 -108.51 85.49
CA LEU A 408 -34.39 -109.91 85.08
C LEU A 408 -33.11 -110.63 85.53
N VAL A 409 -32.03 -109.91 85.84
CA VAL A 409 -30.81 -110.47 86.45
C VAL A 409 -30.99 -110.58 87.98
N ALA A 410 -31.59 -109.58 88.64
CA ALA A 410 -31.91 -109.63 90.06
C ALA A 410 -32.86 -110.80 90.41
N GLY A 411 -33.96 -110.95 89.66
CA GLY A 411 -34.88 -112.09 89.83
C GLY A 411 -34.26 -113.46 89.48
N ARG A 412 -33.18 -113.48 88.69
CA ARG A 412 -32.36 -114.70 88.50
C ARG A 412 -31.45 -114.97 89.70
N ALA A 413 -30.95 -113.93 90.39
CA ALA A 413 -30.18 -114.09 91.62
C ALA A 413 -31.06 -114.61 92.78
N GLU A 414 -32.25 -114.05 93.00
CA GLU A 414 -33.22 -114.58 93.97
C GLU A 414 -33.54 -116.06 93.69
N LYS A 415 -33.70 -116.44 92.42
CA LYS A 415 -33.93 -117.83 92.02
C LYS A 415 -32.75 -118.76 92.34
N VAL A 416 -31.51 -118.25 92.36
CA VAL A 416 -30.31 -119.01 92.78
C VAL A 416 -30.27 -119.16 94.31
N GLU A 417 -30.58 -118.11 95.06
CA GLU A 417 -30.68 -118.20 96.53
C GLU A 417 -31.80 -119.15 96.97
N LEU A 418 -32.97 -119.12 96.30
CA LEU A 418 -34.07 -120.04 96.54
C LEU A 418 -33.68 -121.51 96.26
N ALA A 419 -32.84 -121.74 95.24
CA ALA A 419 -32.29 -123.08 94.97
C ALA A 419 -31.31 -123.54 96.06
N GLN A 420 -30.49 -122.62 96.62
CA GLN A 420 -29.60 -122.92 97.75
C GLN A 420 -30.39 -123.24 99.03
N ALA A 421 -31.51 -122.55 99.28
CA ALA A 421 -32.43 -122.87 100.39
C ALA A 421 -33.03 -124.29 100.28
N VAL A 422 -33.40 -124.74 99.07
CA VAL A 422 -33.85 -126.12 98.82
C VAL A 422 -32.73 -127.14 99.07
N GLN A 423 -31.48 -126.78 98.77
CA GLN A 423 -30.32 -127.64 99.05
C GLN A 423 -30.02 -127.75 100.56
N ALA A 424 -30.20 -126.67 101.33
CA ALA A 424 -30.10 -126.70 102.79
C ALA A 424 -31.18 -127.61 103.44
N LEU A 425 -32.41 -127.57 102.94
CA LEU A 425 -33.49 -128.47 103.42
C LEU A 425 -33.18 -129.96 103.15
N HIS A 426 -32.49 -130.28 102.04
CA HIS A 426 -32.00 -131.65 101.80
C HIS A 426 -30.96 -132.09 102.85
N GLN A 427 -30.06 -131.19 103.26
CA GLN A 427 -29.03 -131.50 104.26
C GLN A 427 -29.59 -131.61 105.69
N ALA A 428 -30.73 -130.99 105.98
CA ALA A 428 -31.46 -131.20 107.24
C ALA A 428 -32.15 -132.57 107.29
N LYS A 429 -32.69 -133.06 106.16
CA LYS A 429 -33.40 -134.34 106.07
C LYS A 429 -32.50 -135.55 106.34
N GLY A 430 -31.23 -135.52 105.92
CA GLY A 430 -30.28 -136.62 106.16
C GLY A 430 -29.97 -136.84 107.65
N ARG A 431 -29.76 -135.76 108.40
CA ARG A 431 -29.32 -135.80 109.81
C ARG A 431 -30.35 -136.38 110.79
N LEU A 432 -31.57 -136.64 110.33
CA LEU A 432 -32.65 -137.29 111.10
C LEU A 432 -32.90 -138.76 110.68
N ALA A 433 -32.15 -139.28 109.70
CA ALA A 433 -32.17 -140.70 109.33
C ALA A 433 -31.15 -141.52 110.14
N ASP A 434 -30.00 -140.93 110.47
CA ASP A 434 -28.82 -141.65 110.98
C ASP A 434 -28.78 -141.86 112.51
N GLN A 435 -29.90 -141.69 113.24
CA GLN A 435 -29.91 -141.72 114.72
C GLN A 435 -30.95 -142.66 115.37
N LEU A 436 -31.86 -143.30 114.63
CA LEU A 436 -32.93 -144.15 115.21
C LEU A 436 -33.11 -145.51 114.51
N SER A 437 -32.05 -146.06 113.93
CA SER A 437 -31.94 -147.47 113.55
C SER A 437 -30.45 -147.84 113.40
N ALA A 438 -29.88 -148.82 114.10
CA ALA A 438 -30.41 -149.64 115.20
C ALA A 438 -29.25 -150.15 116.09
N LEU A 439 -29.61 -150.75 117.24
CA LEU A 439 -28.87 -151.67 118.14
C LEU A 439 -29.64 -151.61 119.47
N GLU A 440 -30.62 -152.47 119.77
CA GLU A 440 -30.67 -153.94 119.67
C GLU A 440 -29.52 -154.67 120.39
N LEU A 441 -29.92 -155.37 121.46
CA LEU A 441 -29.28 -156.55 122.07
C LEU A 441 -27.85 -156.45 122.64
N GLU A 442 -27.79 -155.92 123.87
CA GLU A 442 -27.45 -156.72 125.06
C GLU A 442 -26.17 -157.61 125.05
N VAL A 443 -25.11 -157.07 125.69
CA VAL A 443 -24.14 -157.75 126.60
C VAL A 443 -23.59 -159.14 126.20
N GLY A 444 -22.26 -159.30 126.01
CA GLY A 444 -21.73 -160.68 125.90
C GLY A 444 -20.24 -161.02 125.83
N ASN A 445 -19.30 -160.10 125.55
CA ASN A 445 -17.84 -160.29 125.65
C ASN A 445 -17.12 -161.42 124.83
N LEU A 446 -16.26 -160.99 123.89
CA LEU A 446 -14.93 -161.59 123.55
C LEU A 446 -14.93 -162.96 122.78
N ARG A 447 -13.96 -163.29 121.90
CA ARG A 447 -12.75 -162.59 121.39
C ARG A 447 -12.20 -163.20 120.07
N ASN A 448 -11.50 -162.37 119.28
CA ASN A 448 -10.51 -162.71 118.22
C ASN A 448 -11.01 -163.43 116.94
N SER A 449 -10.43 -163.28 115.72
CA SER A 449 -9.63 -162.19 115.09
C SER A 449 -9.35 -162.49 113.60
N GLN A 450 -9.48 -161.50 112.69
CA GLN A 450 -8.75 -161.32 111.40
C GLN A 450 -8.93 -162.40 110.29
N VAL A 451 -8.65 -162.24 108.98
CA VAL A 451 -8.37 -161.16 107.97
C VAL A 451 -8.58 -161.85 106.58
N ALA A 452 -9.24 -161.36 105.51
CA ALA A 452 -9.38 -160.08 104.80
C ALA A 452 -8.41 -159.89 103.59
N LEU A 453 -8.95 -159.58 102.38
CA LEU A 453 -8.35 -158.80 101.25
C LEU A 453 -9.12 -159.01 99.91
N GLU A 454 -9.91 -158.03 99.41
CA GLU A 454 -10.35 -158.00 97.98
C GLU A 454 -10.98 -156.66 97.47
N ALA A 455 -10.61 -155.48 98.03
CA ALA A 455 -11.50 -154.29 98.00
C ALA A 455 -11.04 -152.99 97.29
N ASP A 456 -9.99 -152.98 96.45
CA ASP A 456 -9.42 -151.72 95.91
C ASP A 456 -9.88 -151.29 94.50
N ARG A 457 -10.69 -152.09 93.78
CA ARG A 457 -10.92 -151.83 92.33
C ARG A 457 -11.99 -150.76 92.00
N ALA A 458 -12.90 -150.42 92.93
CA ALA A 458 -14.08 -149.61 92.61
C ALA A 458 -13.88 -148.08 92.69
N ALA A 459 -12.81 -147.59 93.34
CA ALA A 459 -12.66 -146.16 93.64
C ALA A 459 -12.22 -145.30 92.43
N LEU A 460 -11.44 -145.87 91.50
CA LEU A 460 -10.79 -145.11 90.43
C LEU A 460 -11.70 -144.76 89.26
N GLU A 461 -12.75 -145.56 88.99
CA GLU A 461 -13.64 -145.34 87.85
C GLU A 461 -14.52 -144.08 88.01
N LEU A 462 -14.89 -143.74 89.25
CA LEU A 462 -15.71 -142.57 89.55
C LEU A 462 -14.98 -141.24 89.29
N GLN A 463 -13.66 -141.20 89.54
CA GLN A 463 -12.86 -139.97 89.49
C GLN A 463 -12.58 -139.50 88.05
N VAL A 464 -12.48 -140.44 87.10
CA VAL A 464 -12.29 -140.14 85.66
C VAL A 464 -13.54 -139.47 85.08
N GLU A 465 -14.73 -139.95 85.45
CA GLU A 465 -16.01 -139.45 84.95
C GLU A 465 -16.33 -138.03 85.44
N GLN A 466 -15.81 -137.66 86.61
CA GLN A 466 -15.97 -136.32 87.18
C GLN A 466 -15.04 -135.29 86.52
N LEU A 467 -13.81 -135.69 86.15
CA LEU A 467 -12.89 -134.85 85.38
C LEU A 467 -13.38 -134.58 83.95
N ARG A 468 -13.97 -135.57 83.28
CA ARG A 468 -14.56 -135.41 81.93
C ARG A 468 -15.61 -134.29 81.88
N LYS A 469 -16.51 -134.25 82.87
CA LYS A 469 -17.58 -133.23 82.95
C LYS A 469 -17.03 -131.82 83.15
N SER A 470 -15.98 -131.68 83.98
CA SER A 470 -15.24 -130.43 84.11
C SER A 470 -14.62 -130.00 82.78
N ASN A 471 -13.92 -130.91 82.09
CA ASN A 471 -13.27 -130.58 80.81
C ASN A 471 -14.28 -130.14 79.73
N SER A 472 -15.42 -130.83 79.60
CA SER A 472 -16.49 -130.42 78.67
C SER A 472 -17.09 -129.04 78.97
N ALA A 473 -17.12 -128.63 80.25
CA ALA A 473 -17.57 -127.29 80.64
C ALA A 473 -16.52 -126.21 80.29
N HIS A 474 -15.23 -126.52 80.45
CA HIS A 474 -14.15 -125.63 80.03
C HIS A 474 -14.06 -125.50 78.50
N GLU A 475 -14.26 -126.60 77.75
CA GLU A 475 -14.32 -126.58 76.28
C GLU A 475 -15.50 -125.74 75.78
N ALA A 476 -16.69 -125.89 76.36
CA ALA A 476 -17.86 -125.05 76.04
C ALA A 476 -17.62 -123.56 76.36
N SER A 477 -16.99 -123.26 77.50
CA SER A 477 -16.61 -121.90 77.89
C SER A 477 -15.56 -121.29 76.95
N ARG A 478 -14.59 -122.10 76.49
CA ARG A 478 -13.58 -121.66 75.52
C ARG A 478 -14.18 -121.36 74.16
N ALA A 479 -15.08 -122.21 73.67
CA ALA A 479 -15.80 -121.98 72.41
C ALA A 479 -16.68 -120.71 72.48
N ALA A 480 -17.34 -120.45 73.62
CA ALA A 480 -18.11 -119.23 73.83
C ALA A 480 -17.22 -117.97 73.81
N LEU A 481 -16.04 -118.01 74.44
CA LEU A 481 -15.07 -116.91 74.40
C LEU A 481 -14.47 -116.73 73.01
N GLU A 482 -14.17 -117.81 72.28
CA GLU A 482 -13.70 -117.75 70.89
C GLU A 482 -14.74 -117.11 69.96
N THR A 483 -16.04 -117.43 70.12
CA THR A 483 -17.13 -116.74 69.41
C THR A 483 -17.18 -115.25 69.75
N GLN A 484 -17.14 -114.87 71.03
CA GLN A 484 -17.17 -113.45 71.43
C GLN A 484 -15.96 -112.67 70.90
N LEU A 485 -14.78 -113.29 70.83
CA LEU A 485 -13.57 -112.67 70.29
C LEU A 485 -13.70 -112.45 68.77
N ALA A 486 -14.31 -113.40 68.05
CA ALA A 486 -14.63 -113.24 66.62
C ALA A 486 -15.70 -112.16 66.37
N GLU A 487 -16.75 -112.09 67.18
CA GLU A 487 -17.78 -111.03 67.10
C GLU A 487 -17.16 -109.64 67.32
N ILE A 488 -16.29 -109.48 68.33
CA ILE A 488 -15.58 -108.22 68.60
C ILE A 488 -14.62 -107.86 67.46
N GLN A 489 -13.91 -108.83 66.89
CA GLN A 489 -13.06 -108.60 65.70
C GLN A 489 -13.89 -108.13 64.50
N GLN A 490 -14.99 -108.82 64.18
CA GLN A 490 -15.87 -108.45 63.07
C GLN A 490 -16.47 -107.04 63.26
N GLN A 491 -16.91 -106.69 64.47
CA GLN A 491 -17.40 -105.34 64.77
C GLN A 491 -16.31 -104.28 64.59
N ARG A 492 -15.09 -104.54 65.06
CA ARG A 492 -13.98 -103.58 64.98
C ARG A 492 -13.49 -103.38 63.55
N ASP A 493 -13.48 -104.44 62.74
CA ASP A 493 -13.06 -104.36 61.34
C ASP A 493 -14.15 -103.71 60.45
N HIS A 494 -15.44 -103.90 60.77
CA HIS A 494 -16.54 -103.13 60.18
C HIS A 494 -16.45 -101.64 60.54
N GLN A 495 -16.20 -101.29 61.81
CA GLN A 495 -15.98 -99.90 62.23
C GLN A 495 -14.76 -99.28 61.53
N ALA A 496 -13.67 -100.02 61.36
CA ALA A 496 -12.49 -99.55 60.63
C ALA A 496 -12.81 -99.28 59.15
N SER A 497 -13.60 -100.15 58.49
CA SER A 497 -14.09 -99.94 57.12
C SER A 497 -14.96 -98.68 57.01
N ASP A 498 -15.92 -98.51 57.92
CA ASP A 498 -16.85 -97.36 57.92
C ASP A 498 -16.11 -96.04 58.18
N HIS A 499 -15.14 -96.05 59.11
CA HIS A 499 -14.28 -94.89 59.37
C HIS A 499 -13.39 -94.57 58.17
N GLN A 500 -12.85 -95.59 57.47
CA GLN A 500 -12.03 -95.37 56.28
C GLN A 500 -12.86 -94.84 55.08
N HIS A 501 -14.08 -95.34 54.89
CA HIS A 501 -15.01 -94.79 53.89
C HIS A 501 -15.39 -93.34 54.23
N THR A 502 -15.63 -93.04 55.51
CA THR A 502 -15.92 -91.67 55.99
C THR A 502 -14.74 -90.73 55.75
N LEU A 503 -13.51 -91.17 56.05
CA LEU A 503 -12.27 -90.42 55.76
C LEU A 503 -12.10 -90.14 54.25
N GLN A 504 -12.35 -91.12 53.39
CA GLN A 504 -12.29 -90.95 51.94
C GLN A 504 -13.36 -89.97 51.43
N GLY A 505 -14.58 -90.01 51.99
CA GLY A 505 -15.63 -89.02 51.73
C GLY A 505 -15.20 -87.60 52.07
N LEU A 506 -14.72 -87.39 53.31
CA LEU A 506 -14.24 -86.09 53.80
C LEU A 506 -13.01 -85.58 53.01
N GLN A 507 -12.09 -86.46 52.61
CA GLN A 507 -10.95 -86.11 51.75
C GLN A 507 -11.42 -85.66 50.35
N ALA A 508 -12.40 -86.35 49.76
CA ALA A 508 -12.97 -85.98 48.47
C ALA A 508 -13.73 -84.64 48.54
N GLU A 509 -14.43 -84.38 49.65
CA GLU A 509 -15.12 -83.10 49.89
C GLU A 509 -14.14 -81.93 50.11
N LEU A 510 -13.10 -82.14 50.92
CA LEU A 510 -12.03 -81.16 51.10
C LEU A 510 -11.33 -80.84 49.77
N THR A 511 -11.07 -81.84 48.94
CA THR A 511 -10.49 -81.65 47.60
C THR A 511 -11.42 -80.84 46.69
N ARG A 512 -12.74 -81.12 46.69
CA ARG A 512 -13.73 -80.31 45.95
C ARG A 512 -13.80 -78.87 46.46
N ALA A 513 -13.71 -78.66 47.77
CA ALA A 513 -13.71 -77.33 48.38
C ALA A 513 -12.46 -76.52 48.01
N LEU A 514 -11.28 -77.15 48.04
CA LEU A 514 -10.01 -76.52 47.63
C LEU A 514 -10.01 -76.14 46.14
N ASN A 515 -10.52 -77.01 45.26
CA ASN A 515 -10.62 -76.69 43.83
C ASN A 515 -11.54 -75.48 43.58
N ARG A 516 -12.73 -75.46 44.20
CA ARG A 516 -13.67 -74.32 44.11
C ARG A 516 -13.07 -73.02 44.66
N ALA A 517 -12.28 -73.11 45.72
CA ALA A 517 -11.59 -71.95 46.26
C ALA A 517 -10.51 -71.42 45.30
N ALA A 518 -9.74 -72.31 44.64
CA ALA A 518 -8.76 -71.94 43.63
C ALA A 518 -9.41 -71.34 42.37
N GLU A 519 -10.53 -71.91 41.91
CA GLU A 519 -11.36 -71.38 40.81
C GLU A 519 -11.85 -69.95 41.15
N ALA A 520 -12.47 -69.77 42.32
CA ALA A 520 -12.95 -68.46 42.77
C ALA A 520 -11.83 -67.42 42.97
N CYS A 521 -10.63 -67.83 43.42
CA CYS A 521 -9.46 -66.95 43.46
C CYS A 521 -9.01 -66.52 42.06
N SER A 522 -8.97 -67.44 41.09
CA SER A 522 -8.60 -67.13 39.71
C SER A 522 -9.62 -66.21 39.02
N GLU A 523 -10.91 -66.35 39.34
CA GLU A 523 -11.95 -65.43 38.86
C GLU A 523 -11.81 -64.03 39.50
N LEU A 524 -11.54 -63.96 40.81
CA LEU A 524 -11.32 -62.69 41.51
C LEU A 524 -10.07 -61.95 41.00
N GLU A 525 -8.97 -62.65 40.75
CA GLU A 525 -7.77 -62.07 40.13
C GLU A 525 -8.04 -61.56 38.70
N ALA A 526 -8.81 -62.31 37.91
CA ALA A 526 -9.21 -61.88 36.57
C ALA A 526 -10.10 -60.62 36.61
N GLU A 527 -11.02 -60.52 37.56
CA GLU A 527 -11.90 -59.35 37.71
C GLU A 527 -11.15 -58.13 38.25
N GLN A 528 -10.22 -58.30 39.18
CA GLN A 528 -9.29 -57.23 39.61
C GLN A 528 -8.46 -56.70 38.44
N GLN A 529 -7.97 -57.57 37.55
CA GLN A 529 -7.29 -57.13 36.33
C GLN A 529 -8.22 -56.41 35.34
N ARG A 530 -9.53 -56.70 35.32
CA ARG A 530 -10.50 -55.94 34.52
C ARG A 530 -10.73 -54.56 35.12
N SER A 531 -10.93 -54.46 36.44
CA SER A 531 -11.09 -53.18 37.16
C SER A 531 -9.89 -52.27 36.92
N ALA A 532 -8.66 -52.76 37.15
CA ALA A 532 -7.44 -51.99 36.93
C ALA A 532 -7.26 -51.49 35.49
N ARG A 533 -7.71 -52.26 34.48
CA ARG A 533 -7.71 -51.82 33.07
C ARG A 533 -8.79 -50.77 32.79
N GLN A 534 -9.97 -50.88 33.41
CA GLN A 534 -11.03 -49.89 33.30
C GLN A 534 -10.65 -48.56 33.98
N GLU A 535 -10.04 -48.63 35.17
CA GLU A 535 -9.49 -47.48 35.90
C GLU A 535 -8.42 -46.76 35.08
N ALA A 536 -7.46 -47.50 34.50
CA ALA A 536 -6.44 -46.91 33.62
C ALA A 536 -7.03 -46.27 32.35
N ALA A 537 -8.07 -46.89 31.75
CA ALA A 537 -8.78 -46.31 30.61
C ALA A 537 -9.56 -45.04 30.97
N VAL A 538 -10.18 -44.99 32.15
CA VAL A 538 -10.86 -43.79 32.67
C VAL A 538 -9.85 -42.66 32.93
N GLU A 539 -8.66 -42.95 33.44
CA GLU A 539 -7.64 -41.91 33.66
C GLU A 539 -7.08 -41.36 32.35
N ALA A 540 -6.81 -42.21 31.36
CA ALA A 540 -6.43 -41.76 30.01
C ALA A 540 -7.50 -40.89 29.35
N LEU A 541 -8.79 -41.19 29.55
CA LEU A 541 -9.90 -40.36 29.08
C LEU A 541 -9.99 -39.01 29.84
N ARG A 542 -9.61 -38.97 31.12
CA ARG A 542 -9.51 -37.70 31.90
C ARG A 542 -8.37 -36.83 31.38
N GLU A 543 -7.20 -37.39 31.10
CA GLU A 543 -6.07 -36.66 30.50
C GLU A 543 -6.42 -36.10 29.13
N GLN A 544 -7.07 -36.89 28.26
CA GLN A 544 -7.57 -36.44 26.96
C GLN A 544 -8.60 -35.31 27.10
N LEU A 545 -9.56 -35.44 28.03
CA LEU A 545 -10.56 -34.40 28.29
C LEU A 545 -9.92 -33.10 28.81
N ALA A 546 -8.90 -33.19 29.67
CA ALA A 546 -8.16 -32.03 30.16
C ALA A 546 -7.36 -31.34 29.04
N SER A 547 -6.73 -32.12 28.15
CA SER A 547 -6.07 -31.61 26.94
C SER A 547 -7.06 -30.86 26.05
N GLU A 548 -8.22 -31.43 25.76
CA GLU A 548 -9.23 -30.79 24.91
C GLU A 548 -9.88 -29.55 25.55
N GLN A 549 -10.01 -29.53 26.88
CA GLN A 549 -10.42 -28.31 27.60
C GLN A 549 -9.36 -27.20 27.48
N ALA A 550 -8.08 -27.53 27.60
CA ALA A 550 -6.99 -26.56 27.39
C ALA A 550 -6.94 -26.06 25.94
N ASN A 551 -7.05 -26.95 24.95
CA ASN A 551 -7.12 -26.61 23.53
C ASN A 551 -8.29 -25.66 23.23
N ARG A 552 -9.49 -25.99 23.76
CA ARG A 552 -10.68 -25.15 23.64
C ARG A 552 -10.50 -23.77 24.26
N GLN A 553 -9.87 -23.68 25.43
CA GLN A 553 -9.67 -22.39 26.11
C GLN A 553 -8.60 -21.52 25.45
N ALA A 554 -7.56 -22.13 24.86
CA ALA A 554 -6.61 -21.44 24.01
C ALA A 554 -7.29 -20.89 22.72
N ALA A 555 -8.13 -21.70 22.07
CA ALA A 555 -8.90 -21.29 20.90
C ALA A 555 -9.90 -20.16 21.21
N GLN A 556 -10.56 -20.20 22.38
CA GLN A 556 -11.42 -19.10 22.84
C GLN A 556 -10.61 -17.81 23.04
N THR A 557 -9.42 -17.90 23.66
CA THR A 557 -8.56 -16.73 23.88
C THR A 557 -8.08 -16.11 22.55
N GLN A 558 -7.80 -16.94 21.53
CA GLN A 558 -7.49 -16.48 20.18
C GLN A 558 -8.69 -15.83 19.48
N LEU A 559 -9.90 -16.39 19.67
CA LEU A 559 -11.14 -15.80 19.15
C LEU A 559 -11.43 -14.43 19.79
N ASP A 560 -11.26 -14.31 21.11
CA ASP A 560 -11.47 -13.06 21.84
C ASP A 560 -10.45 -11.98 21.41
N ALA A 561 -9.18 -12.36 21.18
CA ALA A 561 -8.16 -11.48 20.63
C ALA A 561 -8.51 -11.01 19.21
N ALA A 562 -8.89 -11.94 18.31
CA ALA A 562 -9.27 -11.60 16.94
C ALA A 562 -10.55 -10.73 16.86
N GLN A 563 -11.46 -10.82 17.85
CA GLN A 563 -12.58 -9.89 17.99
C GLN A 563 -12.12 -8.49 18.41
N GLY A 564 -11.10 -8.38 19.27
CA GLY A 564 -10.43 -7.11 19.59
C GLY A 564 -9.79 -6.47 18.36
N ASP A 565 -8.97 -7.22 17.63
CA ASP A 565 -8.31 -6.77 16.40
C ASP A 565 -9.33 -6.30 15.34
N LYS A 566 -10.44 -7.05 15.19
CA LYS A 566 -11.56 -6.68 14.32
C LYS A 566 -12.15 -5.32 14.69
N LEU A 567 -12.44 -5.08 15.98
CA LEU A 567 -13.02 -3.83 16.45
C LEU A 567 -12.05 -2.65 16.27
N GLU A 568 -10.74 -2.87 16.45
CA GLU A 568 -9.72 -1.85 16.18
C GLU A 568 -9.64 -1.51 14.68
N LEU A 569 -9.73 -2.51 13.81
CA LEU A 569 -9.76 -2.32 12.35
C LEU A 569 -11.04 -1.64 11.86
N GLU A 570 -12.20 -1.96 12.44
CA GLU A 570 -13.47 -1.28 12.15
C GLU A 570 -13.41 0.20 12.58
N ALA A 571 -12.91 0.50 13.78
CA ALA A 571 -12.71 1.87 14.23
C ALA A 571 -11.70 2.66 13.37
N LYS A 572 -10.62 2.02 12.89
CA LYS A 572 -9.68 2.64 11.93
C LYS A 572 -10.33 2.93 10.58
N LEU A 573 -11.18 2.02 10.10
CA LEU A 573 -11.91 2.19 8.84
C LEU A 573 -12.91 3.35 8.92
N ASP A 574 -13.69 3.44 9.99
CA ASP A 574 -14.66 4.53 10.19
C ASP A 574 -13.95 5.89 10.27
N ASN A 575 -12.86 6.00 11.03
CA ASN A 575 -12.04 7.23 11.08
C ASN A 575 -11.51 7.62 9.68
N ALA A 576 -10.97 6.67 8.91
CA ALA A 576 -10.48 6.95 7.56
C ALA A 576 -11.60 7.31 6.57
N LEU A 577 -12.81 6.79 6.76
CA LEU A 577 -13.98 7.17 5.97
C LEU A 577 -14.46 8.59 6.32
N ASP A 578 -14.42 9.00 7.59
CA ASP A 578 -14.77 10.36 8.00
C ASP A 578 -13.71 11.40 7.61
N GLU A 579 -12.42 11.07 7.67
CA GLU A 579 -11.36 11.90 7.08
C GLU A 579 -11.57 12.08 5.57
N ARG A 580 -11.88 11.00 4.84
CA ARG A 580 -12.19 11.05 3.41
C ARG A 580 -13.44 11.88 3.11
N ARG A 581 -14.50 11.78 3.92
CA ARG A 581 -15.71 12.61 3.82
C ARG A 581 -15.37 14.09 4.00
N ALA A 582 -14.63 14.43 5.06
CA ALA A 582 -14.22 15.80 5.35
C ALA A 582 -13.33 16.43 4.25
N LEU A 583 -12.44 15.63 3.65
CA LEU A 583 -11.64 16.04 2.49
C LEU A 583 -12.50 16.27 1.25
N LEU A 584 -13.41 15.35 0.91
CA LEU A 584 -14.32 15.47 -0.23
C LEU A 584 -15.20 16.73 -0.11
N ASP A 585 -15.77 16.95 1.06
CA ASP A 585 -16.53 18.15 1.43
C ASP A 585 -15.72 19.45 1.23
N ARG A 586 -14.41 19.43 1.53
CA ARG A 586 -13.52 20.57 1.30
C ARG A 586 -13.25 20.78 -0.19
N CYS A 587 -13.04 19.72 -0.95
CA CYS A 587 -12.86 19.80 -2.40
C CYS A 587 -14.12 20.38 -3.08
N LEU A 588 -15.31 19.85 -2.77
CA LEU A 588 -16.59 20.32 -3.32
C LEU A 588 -16.85 21.80 -3.00
N ARG A 589 -16.54 22.26 -1.79
CA ARG A 589 -16.58 23.69 -1.44
C ARG A 589 -15.62 24.52 -2.30
N SER A 590 -14.36 24.11 -2.42
CA SER A 590 -13.37 24.83 -3.24
C SER A 590 -13.68 24.82 -4.75
N GLU A 591 -14.35 23.78 -5.26
CA GLU A 591 -14.78 23.69 -6.65
C GLU A 591 -15.96 24.64 -6.93
N SER A 592 -16.94 24.70 -6.03
CA SER A 592 -18.03 25.68 -6.08
C SER A 592 -17.52 27.12 -5.96
N GLU A 593 -16.58 27.39 -5.05
CA GLU A 593 -15.89 28.67 -4.95
C GLU A 593 -15.18 29.03 -6.27
N ALA A 594 -14.44 28.10 -6.88
CA ALA A 594 -13.79 28.30 -8.17
C ALA A 594 -14.78 28.57 -9.32
N GLU A 595 -15.96 27.93 -9.32
CA GLU A 595 -17.03 28.22 -10.29
C GLU A 595 -17.63 29.62 -10.10
N THR A 596 -17.88 30.06 -8.85
CA THR A 596 -18.32 31.44 -8.59
C THR A 596 -17.25 32.47 -8.99
N LEU A 597 -15.96 32.16 -8.84
CA LEU A 597 -14.88 33.05 -9.31
C LEU A 597 -14.79 33.10 -10.83
N ARG A 598 -14.94 31.96 -11.53
CA ARG A 598 -14.97 31.91 -13.01
C ARG A 598 -16.14 32.71 -13.59
N THR A 599 -17.34 32.56 -13.02
CA THR A 599 -18.54 33.30 -13.47
C THR A 599 -18.41 34.80 -13.20
N ASN A 600 -17.93 35.20 -12.01
CA ASN A 600 -17.64 36.61 -11.70
C ASN A 600 -16.57 37.21 -12.62
N ALA A 601 -15.49 36.48 -12.93
CA ALA A 601 -14.45 36.94 -13.85
C ALA A 601 -14.97 37.13 -15.28
N SER A 602 -15.83 36.22 -15.76
CA SER A 602 -16.50 36.35 -17.06
C SER A 602 -17.40 37.59 -17.12
N ASP A 603 -18.22 37.81 -16.09
CA ASP A 603 -19.15 38.95 -16.07
C ASP A 603 -18.43 40.30 -15.85
N LEU A 604 -17.33 40.33 -15.10
CA LEU A 604 -16.43 41.50 -15.03
C LEU A 604 -15.75 41.79 -16.36
N ARG A 605 -15.28 40.76 -17.08
CA ARG A 605 -14.68 40.92 -18.40
C ARG A 605 -15.70 41.50 -19.39
N ARG A 606 -16.92 40.97 -19.44
CA ARG A 606 -17.99 41.49 -20.30
C ARG A 606 -18.28 42.97 -20.00
N ARG A 607 -18.36 43.36 -18.72
CA ARG A 607 -18.54 44.78 -18.32
C ARG A 607 -17.37 45.66 -18.75
N LEU A 608 -16.14 45.14 -18.72
CA LEU A 608 -14.96 45.86 -19.24
C LEU A 608 -15.06 46.04 -20.75
N ASP A 609 -15.36 44.99 -21.51
CA ASP A 609 -15.53 45.03 -22.96
C ASP A 609 -16.66 46.00 -23.37
N ASP A 610 -17.82 45.94 -22.69
CA ASP A 610 -18.94 46.89 -22.83
C ASP A 610 -18.48 48.35 -22.61
N SER A 611 -17.67 48.59 -21.58
CA SER A 611 -17.16 49.94 -21.25
C SER A 611 -16.11 50.45 -22.23
N LEU A 612 -15.24 49.57 -22.75
CA LEU A 612 -14.24 49.91 -23.76
C LEU A 612 -14.90 50.24 -25.11
N ALA A 613 -15.95 49.51 -25.49
CA ALA A 613 -16.75 49.83 -26.66
C ALA A 613 -17.39 51.23 -26.56
N ALA A 614 -17.95 51.58 -25.39
CA ALA A 614 -18.50 52.92 -25.15
C ALA A 614 -17.42 54.02 -25.19
N LEU A 615 -16.24 53.79 -24.62
CA LEU A 615 -15.10 54.72 -24.69
C LEU A 615 -14.60 54.93 -26.13
N HIS A 616 -14.58 53.87 -26.95
CA HIS A 616 -14.21 53.98 -28.37
C HIS A 616 -15.25 54.74 -29.21
N GLU A 617 -16.55 54.61 -28.93
CA GLU A 617 -17.60 55.41 -29.56
C GLU A 617 -17.44 56.90 -29.19
N LEU A 618 -17.35 57.22 -27.90
CA LEU A 618 -17.12 58.58 -27.39
C LEU A 618 -15.83 59.21 -27.94
N GLY A 619 -14.77 58.41 -28.12
CA GLY A 619 -13.53 58.85 -28.77
C GLY A 619 -13.74 59.26 -30.24
N ARG A 620 -14.50 58.46 -31.01
CA ARG A 620 -14.86 58.79 -32.40
C ARG A 620 -15.78 60.00 -32.49
N GLU A 621 -16.80 60.10 -31.64
CA GLU A 621 -17.66 61.28 -31.57
C GLU A 621 -16.86 62.55 -31.22
N ASN A 622 -15.96 62.48 -30.24
CA ASN A 622 -15.12 63.61 -29.86
C ASN A 622 -14.19 64.05 -31.01
N GLN A 623 -13.59 63.10 -31.73
CA GLN A 623 -12.77 63.39 -32.91
C GLN A 623 -13.60 64.07 -34.03
N LEU A 624 -14.81 63.58 -34.30
CA LEU A 624 -15.72 64.18 -35.29
C LEU A 624 -16.10 65.62 -34.88
N LEU A 625 -16.42 65.84 -33.61
CA LEU A 625 -16.72 67.17 -33.06
C LEU A 625 -15.51 68.12 -33.14
N GLN A 626 -14.29 67.65 -32.84
CA GLN A 626 -13.06 68.43 -33.02
C GLN A 626 -12.83 68.80 -34.48
N MET A 627 -12.99 67.85 -35.41
CA MET A 627 -12.85 68.10 -36.84
C MET A 627 -13.87 69.11 -37.36
N ASP A 628 -15.12 69.04 -36.90
CA ASP A 628 -16.16 69.99 -37.32
C ASP A 628 -15.95 71.39 -36.71
N ASN A 629 -15.61 71.44 -35.42
CA ASN A 629 -15.20 72.68 -34.74
C ASN A 629 -14.01 73.35 -35.46
N ALA A 630 -13.02 72.58 -35.93
CA ALA A 630 -11.91 73.08 -36.74
C ALA A 630 -12.36 73.60 -38.11
N LYS A 631 -13.31 72.94 -38.81
CA LYS A 631 -13.93 73.49 -40.03
C LYS A 631 -14.61 74.83 -39.76
N HIS A 632 -15.31 74.97 -38.64
CA HIS A 632 -15.97 76.22 -38.25
C HIS A 632 -14.96 77.35 -38.00
N HIS A 633 -13.88 77.10 -37.26
CA HIS A 633 -12.81 78.10 -37.03
C HIS A 633 -11.96 78.39 -38.28
N GLY A 634 -11.94 77.48 -39.26
CA GLY A 634 -11.28 77.68 -40.56
C GLY A 634 -12.02 78.60 -41.53
N ARG A 635 -13.30 78.95 -41.26
CA ARG A 635 -14.13 79.80 -42.13
C ARG A 635 -13.54 81.22 -42.22
N LYS A 636 -13.28 81.70 -43.44
CA LYS A 636 -12.73 83.03 -43.72
C LYS A 636 -13.52 83.71 -44.84
N TRP A 637 -13.57 85.04 -44.83
CA TRP A 637 -14.19 85.81 -45.91
C TRP A 637 -13.38 85.64 -47.20
N ALA A 638 -14.01 85.10 -48.25
CA ALA A 638 -13.34 84.84 -49.51
C ALA A 638 -13.14 86.12 -50.33
N ASP A 639 -11.99 86.22 -50.98
CA ASP A 639 -11.63 87.31 -51.88
C ASP A 639 -12.35 87.15 -53.23
N ASP A 640 -13.07 88.20 -53.66
CA ASP A 640 -13.79 88.22 -54.94
C ASP A 640 -12.86 88.03 -56.15
N SER A 641 -11.57 88.37 -56.05
CA SER A 641 -10.61 88.15 -57.14
C SER A 641 -10.26 86.67 -57.35
N GLN A 642 -10.34 85.86 -56.29
CA GLN A 642 -9.85 84.48 -56.26
C GLN A 642 -10.92 83.44 -56.66
N VAL A 643 -12.21 83.76 -56.46
CA VAL A 643 -13.31 82.83 -56.75
C VAL A 643 -13.93 83.10 -58.12
N THR A 644 -13.71 82.21 -59.08
CA THR A 644 -14.24 82.32 -60.46
C THR A 644 -15.62 81.70 -60.66
N HIS A 645 -15.98 80.69 -59.86
CA HIS A 645 -17.24 79.92 -59.98
C HIS A 645 -17.99 79.87 -58.64
N CYS A 646 -19.32 79.72 -58.68
CA CYS A 646 -20.16 79.62 -57.48
C CYS A 646 -19.80 78.40 -56.62
N THR A 647 -19.43 78.60 -55.35
CA THR A 647 -19.05 77.51 -54.43
C THR A 647 -20.19 76.54 -54.08
N GLY A 648 -21.42 76.75 -54.58
CA GLY A 648 -22.58 75.88 -54.33
C GLY A 648 -23.22 75.25 -55.57
N CYS A 649 -22.83 75.65 -56.80
CA CYS A 649 -23.36 75.07 -58.04
C CYS A 649 -22.44 75.23 -59.26
N GLU A 650 -21.19 75.65 -59.05
CA GLU A 650 -20.10 75.69 -60.03
C GLU A 650 -20.34 76.55 -61.29
N LYS A 651 -21.45 77.31 -61.35
CA LYS A 651 -21.68 78.33 -62.39
C LYS A 651 -20.57 79.38 -62.37
N LEU A 652 -19.95 79.62 -63.53
CA LEU A 652 -18.98 80.70 -63.76
C LEU A 652 -19.62 82.08 -63.47
N PHE A 653 -18.92 82.93 -62.73
CA PHE A 653 -19.36 84.31 -62.49
C PHE A 653 -19.11 85.20 -63.70
N THR A 654 -20.06 86.09 -64.00
CA THR A 654 -20.05 86.96 -65.18
C THR A 654 -20.61 88.35 -64.82
N VAL A 655 -20.72 89.26 -65.80
CA VAL A 655 -21.35 90.58 -65.57
C VAL A 655 -22.83 90.46 -65.14
N THR A 656 -23.51 89.40 -65.58
CA THR A 656 -24.91 89.07 -65.22
C THR A 656 -25.00 88.15 -64.00
N ILE A 657 -24.16 87.12 -63.91
CA ILE A 657 -24.10 86.20 -62.75
C ILE A 657 -23.13 86.79 -61.72
N ARG A 658 -23.66 87.55 -60.76
CA ARG A 658 -22.86 88.28 -59.75
C ARG A 658 -22.54 87.45 -58.51
N LYS A 659 -21.48 87.86 -57.82
CA LYS A 659 -20.91 87.25 -56.61
C LYS A 659 -21.64 87.71 -55.34
N HIS A 660 -21.92 86.78 -54.42
CA HIS A 660 -22.52 87.05 -53.12
C HIS A 660 -21.92 86.17 -52.01
N HIS A 661 -21.32 86.78 -51.00
CA HIS A 661 -20.78 86.06 -49.83
C HIS A 661 -21.87 85.52 -48.90
N CYS A 662 -21.66 84.31 -48.37
CA CYS A 662 -22.39 83.79 -47.22
C CYS A 662 -21.84 84.44 -45.92
N ARG A 663 -22.70 85.09 -45.12
CA ARG A 663 -22.29 85.74 -43.86
C ARG A 663 -21.98 84.77 -42.71
N ASN A 664 -22.09 83.45 -42.92
CA ASN A 664 -21.77 82.40 -41.94
C ASN A 664 -20.51 81.58 -42.27
N CYS A 665 -20.13 81.45 -43.54
CA CYS A 665 -18.92 80.71 -43.95
C CYS A 665 -17.93 81.51 -44.81
N GLY A 666 -18.28 82.72 -45.24
CA GLY A 666 -17.40 83.62 -46.00
C GLY A 666 -17.22 83.29 -47.49
N ASN A 667 -17.58 82.08 -47.93
CA ASN A 667 -17.50 81.66 -49.34
C ASN A 667 -18.51 82.42 -50.25
N ILE A 668 -18.27 82.38 -51.57
CA ILE A 668 -18.95 83.20 -52.59
C ILE A 668 -19.87 82.35 -53.49
N PHE A 669 -21.11 82.80 -53.64
CA PHE A 669 -22.20 82.07 -54.31
C PHE A 669 -22.93 82.97 -55.33
N CYS A 670 -23.68 82.36 -56.25
CA CYS A 670 -24.69 83.06 -57.06
C CYS A 670 -25.94 83.39 -56.22
N ASN A 671 -26.90 84.11 -56.80
CA ASN A 671 -28.11 84.52 -56.08
C ASN A 671 -29.00 83.34 -55.69
N GLU A 672 -29.15 82.33 -56.55
CA GLU A 672 -29.95 81.13 -56.25
C GLU A 672 -29.41 80.38 -55.02
N CYS A 673 -28.11 80.03 -55.03
CA CYS A 673 -27.44 79.26 -53.98
C CYS A 673 -27.21 80.05 -52.66
N SER A 674 -27.55 81.34 -52.64
CA SER A 674 -27.51 82.20 -51.46
C SER A 674 -28.78 83.04 -51.31
N SER A 675 -29.93 82.51 -51.72
CA SER A 675 -31.19 83.25 -51.80
C SER A 675 -31.85 83.53 -50.44
N LYS A 676 -31.39 82.88 -49.37
CA LYS A 676 -32.01 82.93 -48.03
C LYS A 676 -31.19 83.74 -47.03
N ASN A 677 -31.87 84.28 -46.03
CA ASN A 677 -31.25 84.98 -44.89
C ASN A 677 -31.51 84.20 -43.60
N ALA A 678 -30.47 83.99 -42.78
CA ALA A 678 -30.57 83.36 -41.45
C ALA A 678 -30.00 84.30 -40.37
N ALA A 679 -30.37 84.09 -39.10
CA ALA A 679 -29.70 84.75 -37.99
C ALA A 679 -28.26 84.19 -37.84
N THR A 680 -27.29 85.05 -37.53
CA THR A 680 -25.89 84.66 -37.34
C THR A 680 -25.33 85.32 -36.08
N ALA A 681 -24.30 84.75 -35.46
CA ALA A 681 -23.62 85.38 -34.32
C ALA A 681 -23.07 86.79 -34.65
N SER A 682 -22.80 87.07 -35.93
CA SER A 682 -22.35 88.37 -36.44
C SER A 682 -23.45 89.43 -36.58
N SER A 683 -24.74 89.09 -36.51
CA SER A 683 -25.84 90.04 -36.73
C SER A 683 -27.16 89.65 -36.05
N LYS A 684 -27.69 90.57 -35.24
CA LYS A 684 -29.05 90.46 -34.65
C LYS A 684 -30.20 90.51 -35.67
N LYS A 685 -29.93 90.89 -36.92
CA LYS A 685 -30.90 90.83 -38.03
C LYS A 685 -30.50 89.70 -39.00
N PRO A 686 -31.45 88.93 -39.57
CA PRO A 686 -31.11 87.88 -40.53
C PRO A 686 -30.31 88.40 -41.73
N VAL A 687 -29.21 87.71 -42.05
CA VAL A 687 -28.26 88.05 -43.12
C VAL A 687 -28.11 86.92 -44.13
N ARG A 688 -27.73 87.26 -45.36
CA ARG A 688 -27.61 86.30 -46.47
C ARG A 688 -26.64 85.16 -46.16
N VAL A 689 -27.10 83.93 -46.35
CA VAL A 689 -26.31 82.71 -46.21
C VAL A 689 -26.48 81.81 -47.43
N CYS A 690 -25.54 80.89 -47.65
CA CYS A 690 -25.75 79.79 -48.61
C CYS A 690 -26.70 78.73 -48.04
N GLU A 691 -27.26 77.89 -48.90
CA GLU A 691 -28.25 76.87 -48.52
C GLU A 691 -27.76 75.92 -47.41
N ASN A 692 -26.50 75.47 -47.47
CA ASN A 692 -25.89 74.64 -46.43
C ASN A 692 -25.86 75.39 -45.08
N CYS A 693 -25.38 76.63 -45.06
CA CYS A 693 -25.34 77.41 -43.82
C CYS A 693 -26.73 77.86 -43.34
N TYR A 694 -27.71 78.00 -44.22
CA TYR A 694 -29.10 78.15 -43.80
C TYR A 694 -29.55 76.91 -43.03
N SER A 695 -29.28 75.73 -43.60
CA SER A 695 -29.61 74.43 -42.99
C SER A 695 -28.79 74.09 -41.73
N GLU A 696 -27.60 74.67 -41.55
CA GLU A 696 -26.82 74.62 -40.30
C GLU A 696 -27.46 75.49 -39.21
N LEU A 697 -28.03 76.65 -39.57
CA LEU A 697 -28.50 77.69 -38.64
C LEU A 697 -30.01 77.63 -38.34
N THR A 698 -30.76 76.77 -39.03
CA THR A 698 -32.20 76.54 -38.80
C THR A 698 -32.53 75.07 -38.52
N LYS A 699 -31.55 74.32 -38.00
CA LYS A 699 -31.74 73.08 -37.25
C LYS A 699 -31.84 73.40 -35.76
#